data_AF-A0AAD7PX15-F1
#
_entry.id   AF-A0AAD7PX15-F1
#
_cell.length_a   1.000
_cell.length_b   1.000
_cell.length_c   1.000
_cell.angle_alpha   90.00
_cell.angle_beta   90.00
_cell.angle_gamma   90.00
#
_symmetry.space_group_name_H-M   'P 1'
#
loop_
_entity.id
_entity.type
_entity.pdbx_description
1 polymer ?
#
loop_
_entity_poly.entity_id
_entity_poly.type
_entity_poly.pdbx_seq_one_letter_code
_entity_poly.pdbx_strand_id
1 'polypeptide(L)'
;MTTLEDDISSSTTSGSSRTWTYDVFLSFRGEDTRYNFTGNLYNALRQRGIHTFIDDEKLKRGEEISPTLLKAIEESRVSIVIFSENYANSSWCLDELVTIIECMKSKGQWVLPVFYKVDPSDIRHQRRSVGKALTELEKKPNIDQGRGNTWRWAMHELANLSGSDFKNGYEFHFIQKIIQDVYSKLDGILLHIANQPVGLESRILKVNSLLKTESNNETQIVGIHGFGGIGKTTLARAIYNHVNNQFECKAFLANVREHCSTTEGLVRLQKTLLSKMLGETNVDLGDVNEGTSIIKHRLCRKKILLVLDDVDKSAQLRKLVGGRDWFGSGSKIIITTRDKHILAAHVDCTYQMEELDDQEALELFCWNAFKKSKPHAGYEDITLRAIRHGKNLPLFLEIIGSDLYGKEIDEWKCTLDKYEKFPNREIHNILSISYDNLHYTEKQIFLDIACFFRGMSLDSCKEVFKACGFYPDSGIRVLLEKSLINIKENMLWMHDLIQDMGREIVRQDSPELGKRSRLWFHEDAQEVLTNDMGTDKIEGIMLRFPNEEKLQWSGEAFKRMKNLRILMVENAYFSEGPKHLPNNLRVLDWKNYPSMSLPPDFHPKNLVVLSLLDSRLKLKESLNFKGLYEIDNLNVLAAGGEIPEWFDHRSEGGYLSFFVRGKFPVIILCSVMGAMSYFFQVELSLSINGVEVYLLGAGFSVGCEDTIWMHDLRDHMSTQQWENLDIHLQNDHWNRVEISFTISTGKIKGCGVHAYKQETSMENVRFTSRDPQNLMDNLQISKRMEEYENTTMKQEEDSTLIKTRKAFIIELRKIKVEDKMGVRYPKMWVREANDETNAFQMGRRISSDKGEEVRKDLGHKSKSLVRKVYEHASGIAVGLPDPFHALFKTGLWVSWKLQGAFL
;
A
#
# COMPACT_ATOMS: atom_id res chain seq x y z
N MET A 1 -25.83 -54.11 22.32
CA MET A 1 -26.67 -52.91 22.20
C MET A 1 -25.71 -51.75 21.96
N THR A 2 -25.41 -51.42 20.69
CA THR A 2 -26.07 -50.34 19.89
C THR A 2 -25.95 -48.99 20.61
N THR A 3 -25.34 -47.92 20.09
CA THR A 3 -25.27 -47.34 18.73
C THR A 3 -24.31 -46.14 18.79
N LEU A 4 -23.34 -45.99 17.87
CA LEU A 4 -23.35 -45.12 16.67
C LEU A 4 -23.51 -43.61 16.95
N GLU A 5 -22.44 -42.84 16.75
CA GLU A 5 -22.48 -41.50 16.15
C GLU A 5 -21.28 -41.33 15.20
N ASP A 6 -21.58 -40.78 14.03
CA ASP A 6 -20.80 -40.76 12.79
C ASP A 6 -19.78 -39.61 12.75
N ASP A 7 -18.51 -39.93 12.43
CA ASP A 7 -17.50 -38.95 12.02
C ASP A 7 -17.50 -38.79 10.49
N ILE A 8 -18.08 -37.67 10.02
CA ILE A 8 -17.94 -37.21 8.64
C ILE A 8 -16.56 -36.53 8.52
N SER A 9 -15.56 -37.30 8.13
CA SER A 9 -14.26 -36.74 7.70
C SER A 9 -14.42 -36.06 6.34
N SER A 10 -14.31 -34.74 6.33
CA SER A 10 -14.21 -33.95 5.11
C SER A 10 -12.82 -34.18 4.48
N SER A 11 -12.83 -34.72 3.27
CA SER A 11 -11.65 -34.98 2.45
C SER A 11 -10.94 -33.67 2.08
N THR A 12 -9.95 -33.29 2.87
CA THR A 12 -8.93 -32.34 2.45
C THR A 12 -8.02 -33.06 1.46
N THR A 13 -8.15 -32.71 0.18
CA THR A 13 -7.17 -33.07 -0.86
C THR A 13 -5.88 -32.32 -0.57
N SER A 14 -5.10 -32.86 0.37
CA SER A 14 -3.70 -32.51 0.55
C SER A 14 -2.98 -32.94 -0.74
N GLY A 15 -2.58 -31.96 -1.55
CA GLY A 15 -1.63 -32.21 -2.63
C GLY A 15 -0.36 -32.76 -1.99
N SER A 16 -0.13 -34.07 -2.07
CA SER A 16 1.05 -34.68 -1.49
C SER A 16 2.30 -34.06 -2.12
N SER A 17 3.10 -33.37 -1.32
CA SER A 17 4.45 -33.00 -1.71
C SER A 17 5.17 -34.31 -2.03
N ARG A 18 5.53 -34.52 -3.30
CA ARG A 18 6.33 -35.68 -3.72
C ARG A 18 7.71 -35.59 -3.07
N THR A 19 7.88 -36.20 -1.91
CA THR A 19 9.16 -36.28 -1.21
C THR A 19 9.96 -37.43 -1.83
N TRP A 20 10.90 -37.08 -2.69
CA TRP A 20 11.87 -38.02 -3.24
C TRP A 20 13.02 -38.19 -2.26
N THR A 21 13.43 -39.43 -1.97
CA THR A 21 14.54 -39.75 -1.07
C THR A 21 15.88 -39.67 -1.79
N TYR A 22 15.90 -39.98 -3.09
CA TYR A 22 17.11 -39.98 -3.92
C TYR A 22 16.93 -39.09 -5.15
N ASP A 23 18.00 -38.43 -5.56
CA ASP A 23 18.04 -37.69 -6.82
C ASP A 23 18.15 -38.64 -8.01
N VAL A 24 18.97 -39.69 -7.88
CA VAL A 24 19.27 -40.64 -8.96
C VAL A 24 19.24 -42.08 -8.45
N PHE A 25 18.60 -42.97 -9.18
CA PHE A 25 18.75 -44.43 -9.08
C PHE A 25 19.63 -44.94 -10.23
N LEU A 26 20.63 -45.78 -9.93
CA LEU A 26 21.44 -46.45 -10.94
C LEU A 26 21.02 -47.91 -11.09
N SER A 27 20.49 -48.27 -12.26
CA SER A 27 20.20 -49.65 -12.65
C SER A 27 21.29 -50.15 -13.60
N PHE A 28 21.96 -51.25 -13.25
CA PHE A 28 23.13 -51.74 -13.98
C PHE A 28 23.40 -53.22 -13.68
N ARG A 29 24.18 -53.87 -14.55
CA ARG A 29 24.74 -55.20 -14.26
C ARG A 29 26.02 -55.06 -13.44
N GLY A 30 25.96 -55.54 -12.19
CA GLY A 30 27.08 -55.52 -11.25
C GLY A 30 28.37 -56.11 -11.79
N GLU A 31 28.30 -57.33 -12.32
CA GLU A 31 29.45 -58.06 -12.87
C GLU A 31 30.15 -57.35 -14.04
N ASP A 32 29.43 -56.52 -14.81
CA ASP A 32 29.97 -55.86 -16.00
C ASP A 32 30.60 -54.50 -15.68
N THR A 33 29.92 -53.70 -14.85
CA THR A 33 30.21 -52.26 -14.78
C THR A 33 30.47 -51.67 -13.39
N ARG A 34 30.27 -52.43 -12.30
CA ARG A 34 30.29 -51.91 -10.91
C ARG A 34 31.58 -51.16 -10.55
N TYR A 35 32.73 -51.79 -10.78
CA TYR A 35 34.03 -51.26 -10.36
C TYR A 35 34.74 -50.42 -11.43
N ASN A 36 34.10 -50.20 -12.59
CA ASN A 36 34.65 -49.38 -13.67
C ASN A 36 33.74 -48.16 -13.94
N PHE A 37 33.04 -48.13 -15.07
CA PHE A 37 32.14 -47.09 -15.51
C PHE A 37 31.10 -46.68 -14.47
N THR A 38 30.32 -47.63 -13.91
CA THR A 38 29.23 -47.30 -12.98
C THR A 38 29.76 -46.75 -11.65
N GLY A 39 30.84 -47.33 -11.12
CA GLY A 39 31.50 -46.83 -9.92
C GLY A 39 32.07 -45.42 -10.10
N ASN A 40 32.67 -45.14 -11.26
CA ASN A 40 33.17 -43.81 -11.60
C ASN A 40 32.03 -42.80 -11.80
N LEU A 41 30.94 -43.19 -12.45
CA LEU A 41 29.75 -42.36 -12.61
C LEU A 41 29.11 -42.04 -11.25
N TYR A 42 28.95 -43.05 -10.39
CA TYR A 42 28.44 -42.88 -9.02
C TYR A 42 29.30 -41.91 -8.22
N ASN A 43 30.62 -42.09 -8.23
CA ASN A 43 31.54 -41.20 -7.53
C ASN A 43 31.44 -39.76 -8.06
N ALA A 44 31.36 -39.60 -9.38
CA ALA A 44 31.29 -38.28 -10.00
C ALA A 44 29.93 -37.57 -9.76
N LEU A 45 28.81 -38.31 -9.74
CA LEU A 45 27.51 -37.79 -9.29
C LEU A 45 27.56 -37.35 -7.83
N ARG A 46 28.14 -38.17 -6.95
CA ARG A 46 28.29 -37.85 -5.52
C ARG A 46 29.19 -36.64 -5.28
N GLN A 47 30.29 -36.50 -6.02
CA GLN A 47 31.18 -35.33 -5.96
C GLN A 47 30.48 -34.03 -6.37
N ARG A 48 29.42 -34.12 -7.19
CA ARG A 48 28.56 -32.99 -7.57
C ARG A 48 27.40 -32.75 -6.59
N GLY A 49 27.36 -33.47 -5.46
CA GLY A 49 26.33 -33.35 -4.44
C GLY A 49 24.99 -34.02 -4.79
N ILE A 50 24.95 -34.85 -5.84
CA ILE A 50 23.73 -35.55 -6.26
C ILE A 50 23.53 -36.80 -5.40
N HIS A 51 22.43 -36.86 -4.65
CA HIS A 51 22.15 -37.98 -3.76
C HIS A 51 21.72 -39.22 -4.57
N THR A 52 22.69 -40.08 -4.86
CA THR A 52 22.51 -41.22 -5.77
C THR A 52 22.37 -42.52 -5.00
N PHE A 53 21.35 -43.31 -5.30
CA PHE A 53 21.25 -44.70 -4.88
C PHE A 53 21.99 -45.59 -5.86
N ILE A 54 22.91 -46.39 -5.33
CA ILE A 54 23.54 -47.50 -6.05
C ILE A 54 23.27 -48.75 -5.23
N ASP A 55 22.74 -49.78 -5.87
CA ASP A 55 22.57 -51.06 -5.19
C ASP A 55 23.94 -51.58 -4.69
N ASP A 56 23.96 -52.25 -3.54
CA ASP A 56 25.13 -52.94 -3.00
C ASP A 56 24.82 -54.44 -3.02
N GLU A 57 25.39 -55.18 -3.97
CA GLU A 57 25.17 -56.62 -4.24
C GLU A 57 25.58 -57.56 -3.07
N LYS A 58 25.68 -57.06 -1.83
CA LYS A 58 25.83 -57.89 -0.63
C LYS A 58 24.54 -58.61 -0.24
N LEU A 59 23.43 -58.42 -0.95
CA LEU A 59 22.21 -59.21 -0.79
C LEU A 59 22.39 -60.58 -1.48
N LYS A 60 22.23 -61.64 -0.68
CA LYS A 60 22.52 -63.04 -1.02
C LYS A 60 21.78 -63.48 -2.31
N ARG A 61 22.50 -64.18 -3.21
CA ARG A 61 21.94 -64.84 -4.40
C ARG A 61 20.73 -65.71 -4.01
N GLY A 62 19.54 -65.40 -4.55
CA GLY A 62 18.41 -66.35 -4.59
C GLY A 62 17.00 -65.85 -4.27
N GLU A 63 16.75 -64.59 -3.91
CA GLU A 63 15.40 -64.12 -3.55
C GLU A 63 14.90 -62.95 -4.40
N GLU A 64 13.57 -62.75 -4.39
CA GLU A 64 12.83 -61.67 -5.06
C GLU A 64 13.40 -60.28 -4.75
N ILE A 65 13.06 -59.27 -5.57
CA ILE A 65 13.49 -57.90 -5.31
C ILE A 65 13.13 -57.50 -3.87
N SER A 66 14.13 -57.08 -3.09
CA SER A 66 13.87 -56.56 -1.75
C SER A 66 12.89 -55.39 -1.84
N PRO A 67 11.82 -55.34 -1.02
CA PRO A 67 10.88 -54.21 -0.98
C PRO A 67 11.58 -52.85 -0.84
N THR A 68 12.77 -52.84 -0.22
CA THR A 68 13.64 -51.68 -0.06
C THR A 68 14.14 -51.13 -1.40
N LEU A 69 14.44 -51.99 -2.37
CA LEU A 69 14.92 -51.58 -3.70
C LEU A 69 13.79 -51.03 -4.56
N LEU A 70 12.62 -51.69 -4.58
CA LEU A 70 11.43 -51.16 -5.25
C LEU A 70 11.10 -49.76 -4.71
N LYS A 71 11.15 -49.62 -3.39
CA LYS A 71 10.97 -48.33 -2.72
C LYS A 71 12.04 -47.30 -3.14
N ALA A 72 13.30 -47.69 -3.27
CA ALA A 72 14.36 -46.80 -3.75
C ALA A 72 14.13 -46.32 -5.19
N ILE A 73 13.68 -47.20 -6.10
CA ILE A 73 13.30 -46.83 -7.47
C ILE A 73 12.14 -45.84 -7.44
N GLU A 74 11.11 -46.16 -6.65
CA GLU A 74 9.91 -45.34 -6.50
C GLU A 74 10.16 -43.96 -5.88
N GLU A 75 11.15 -43.86 -5.00
CA GLU A 75 11.54 -42.63 -4.30
C GLU A 75 12.69 -41.88 -4.98
N SER A 76 13.05 -42.26 -6.20
CA SER A 76 14.10 -41.57 -6.99
C SER A 76 13.53 -40.60 -8.01
N ARG A 77 14.15 -39.43 -8.19
CA ARG A 77 13.71 -38.42 -9.18
C ARG A 77 14.08 -38.81 -10.61
N VAL A 78 15.26 -39.41 -10.77
CA VAL A 78 15.85 -39.82 -12.04
C VAL A 78 16.29 -41.28 -11.94
N SER A 79 16.07 -42.06 -13.00
CA SER A 79 16.61 -43.41 -13.13
C SER A 79 17.58 -43.47 -14.31
N ILE A 80 18.83 -43.84 -14.06
CA ILE A 80 19.83 -44.08 -15.11
C ILE A 80 19.96 -45.58 -15.30
N VAL A 81 19.66 -46.07 -16.51
CA VAL A 81 19.72 -47.50 -16.85
C VAL A 81 20.91 -47.76 -17.74
N ILE A 82 21.91 -48.47 -17.22
CA ILE A 82 23.18 -48.73 -17.89
C ILE A 82 23.12 -50.11 -18.53
N PHE A 83 22.74 -50.15 -19.81
CA PHE A 83 22.74 -51.36 -20.62
C PHE A 83 24.16 -51.76 -20.98
N SER A 84 24.53 -52.97 -20.56
CA SER A 84 25.76 -53.67 -20.92
C SER A 84 25.45 -54.95 -21.70
N GLU A 85 26.48 -55.61 -22.25
CA GLU A 85 26.30 -56.82 -23.06
C GLU A 85 25.57 -57.95 -22.31
N ASN A 86 25.86 -58.13 -21.01
CA ASN A 86 25.28 -59.20 -20.19
C ASN A 86 24.14 -58.71 -19.30
N TYR A 87 23.57 -57.54 -19.56
CA TYR A 87 22.52 -56.97 -18.71
C TYR A 87 21.32 -57.92 -18.54
N ALA A 88 20.89 -58.56 -19.62
CA ALA A 88 19.75 -59.48 -19.64
C ALA A 88 20.02 -60.85 -18.97
N ASN A 89 21.23 -61.12 -18.48
CA ASN A 89 21.52 -62.35 -17.73
C ASN A 89 20.96 -62.33 -16.29
N SER A 90 20.55 -61.16 -15.81
CA SER A 90 20.03 -60.97 -14.46
C SER A 90 18.53 -60.72 -14.51
N SER A 91 17.74 -61.65 -13.95
CA SER A 91 16.30 -61.44 -13.75
C SER A 91 16.03 -60.18 -12.92
N TRP A 92 16.92 -59.90 -11.96
CA TRP A 92 16.81 -58.75 -11.07
C TRP A 92 16.92 -57.42 -11.81
N CYS A 93 17.91 -57.27 -12.70
CA CYS A 93 18.08 -56.07 -13.53
C CYS A 93 16.89 -55.87 -14.49
N LEU A 94 16.25 -56.96 -14.93
CA LEU A 94 15.06 -56.93 -15.79
C LEU A 94 13.80 -56.56 -15.00
N ASP A 95 13.64 -57.06 -13.78
CA ASP A 95 12.53 -56.70 -12.91
C ASP A 95 12.63 -55.22 -12.46
N GLU A 96 13.82 -54.71 -12.14
CA GLU A 96 14.06 -53.26 -11.90
C GLU A 96 13.56 -52.42 -13.07
N LEU A 97 13.85 -52.87 -14.30
CA LEU A 97 13.47 -52.21 -15.54
C LEU A 97 11.95 -52.05 -15.69
N VAL A 98 11.20 -53.08 -15.29
CA VAL A 98 9.73 -53.06 -15.28
C VAL A 98 9.24 -52.01 -14.30
N THR A 99 9.75 -52.00 -13.07
CA THR A 99 9.39 -51.02 -12.03
C THR A 99 9.74 -49.59 -12.45
N ILE A 100 10.90 -49.38 -13.08
CA ILE A 100 11.32 -48.06 -13.60
C ILE A 100 10.32 -47.55 -14.65
N ILE A 101 9.86 -48.40 -15.58
CA ILE A 101 8.85 -47.99 -16.56
C ILE A 101 7.50 -47.68 -15.90
N GLU A 102 7.10 -48.48 -14.90
CA GLU A 102 5.89 -48.20 -14.14
C GLU A 102 5.98 -46.85 -13.43
N CYS A 103 7.12 -46.53 -12.82
CA CYS A 103 7.37 -45.22 -12.19
C CYS A 103 7.43 -44.08 -13.22
N MET A 104 8.04 -44.31 -14.38
CA MET A 104 8.06 -43.35 -15.48
C MET A 104 6.64 -43.02 -15.95
N LYS A 105 5.77 -44.02 -16.13
CA LYS A 105 4.39 -43.85 -16.63
C LYS A 105 3.43 -43.31 -15.56
N SER A 106 3.54 -43.77 -14.32
CA SER A 106 2.61 -43.40 -13.24
C SER A 106 3.02 -42.14 -12.48
N LYS A 107 4.32 -41.93 -12.24
CA LYS A 107 4.85 -40.83 -11.42
C LYS A 107 5.58 -39.76 -12.24
N GLY A 108 5.82 -39.99 -13.53
CA GLY A 108 6.55 -39.06 -14.40
C GLY A 108 8.04 -39.00 -14.11
N GLN A 109 8.62 -40.07 -13.54
CA GLN A 109 10.06 -40.18 -13.29
C GLN A 109 10.86 -40.06 -14.59
N TRP A 110 11.96 -39.29 -14.60
CA TRP A 110 12.80 -39.17 -15.79
C TRP A 110 13.76 -40.36 -15.88
N VAL A 111 13.84 -40.99 -17.07
CA VAL A 111 14.68 -42.17 -17.30
C VAL A 111 15.71 -41.87 -18.39
N LEU A 112 16.98 -42.14 -18.09
CA LEU A 112 18.11 -41.99 -19.02
C LEU A 112 18.72 -43.36 -19.32
N PRO A 113 18.49 -43.94 -20.51
CA PRO A 113 19.20 -45.13 -20.94
C PRO A 113 20.63 -44.77 -21.40
N VAL A 114 21.61 -45.51 -20.88
CA VAL A 114 23.02 -45.42 -21.23
C VAL A 114 23.43 -46.75 -21.85
N PHE A 115 23.83 -46.73 -23.13
CA PHE A 115 24.23 -47.92 -23.86
C PHE A 115 25.76 -48.05 -23.83
N TYR A 116 26.26 -48.82 -22.88
CA TYR A 116 27.69 -48.97 -22.62
C TYR A 116 28.26 -50.19 -23.35
N LYS A 117 29.02 -49.94 -24.42
CA LYS A 117 29.64 -50.96 -25.30
C LYS A 117 28.63 -51.98 -25.87
N VAL A 118 27.37 -51.58 -25.97
CA VAL A 118 26.29 -52.37 -26.58
C VAL A 118 25.54 -51.51 -27.59
N ASP A 119 25.06 -52.13 -28.67
CA ASP A 119 24.26 -51.40 -29.66
C ASP A 119 22.81 -51.25 -29.16
N PRO A 120 22.21 -50.04 -29.16
CA PRO A 120 20.82 -49.83 -28.77
C PRO A 120 19.84 -50.74 -29.52
N SER A 121 20.13 -51.07 -30.80
CA SER A 121 19.31 -51.98 -31.60
C SER A 121 19.29 -53.41 -31.05
N ASP A 122 20.39 -53.85 -30.44
CA ASP A 122 20.48 -55.20 -29.87
C ASP A 122 19.65 -55.32 -28.59
N ILE A 123 19.54 -54.23 -27.81
CA ILE A 123 18.62 -54.15 -26.65
C ILE A 123 17.17 -54.04 -27.10
N ARG A 124 16.87 -53.13 -28.05
CA ARG A 124 15.50 -52.85 -28.53
C ARG A 124 14.81 -54.05 -29.14
N HIS A 125 15.54 -54.84 -29.93
CA HIS A 125 15.01 -56.01 -30.63
C HIS A 125 15.47 -57.33 -30.01
N GLN A 126 16.13 -57.29 -28.84
CA GLN A 126 16.67 -58.45 -28.12
C GLN A 126 17.42 -59.41 -29.05
N ARG A 127 18.43 -58.88 -29.76
CA ARG A 127 19.24 -59.63 -30.73
C ARG A 127 20.57 -60.07 -30.12
N ARG A 128 21.29 -60.96 -30.82
CA ARG A 128 22.65 -61.40 -30.47
C ARG A 128 22.78 -61.92 -29.03
N SER A 129 23.78 -61.46 -28.28
CA SER A 129 24.08 -61.89 -26.90
C SER A 129 22.91 -61.57 -25.95
N VAL A 130 22.29 -60.40 -26.09
CA VAL A 130 21.12 -59.97 -25.27
C VAL A 130 19.93 -60.91 -25.47
N GLY A 131 19.63 -61.28 -26.72
CA GLY A 131 18.54 -62.22 -27.04
C GLY A 131 18.79 -63.65 -26.53
N LYS A 132 20.03 -64.12 -26.66
CA LYS A 132 20.45 -65.44 -26.13
C LYS A 132 20.33 -65.48 -24.62
N ALA A 133 20.86 -64.48 -23.93
CA ALA A 133 20.78 -64.28 -22.49
C ALA A 133 19.34 -64.37 -21.96
N LEU A 134 18.43 -63.61 -22.58
CA LEU A 134 17.03 -63.61 -22.19
C LEU A 134 16.38 -64.98 -22.41
N THR A 135 16.64 -65.62 -23.56
CA THR A 135 16.07 -66.95 -23.87
C THR A 135 16.57 -68.03 -22.92
N GLU A 136 17.82 -67.95 -22.46
CA GLU A 136 18.34 -68.87 -21.43
C GLU A 136 17.71 -68.61 -20.06
N LEU A 137 17.48 -67.35 -19.72
CA LEU A 137 16.82 -66.96 -18.47
C LEU A 137 15.37 -67.46 -18.42
N GLU A 138 14.63 -67.35 -19.53
CA GLU A 138 13.25 -67.82 -19.67
C GLU A 138 13.10 -69.36 -19.62
N LYS A 139 14.18 -70.12 -19.82
CA LYS A 139 14.17 -71.59 -19.66
C LYS A 139 14.21 -72.03 -18.19
N LYS A 140 14.44 -71.11 -17.24
CA LYS A 140 14.49 -71.46 -15.82
C LYS A 140 13.07 -71.75 -15.29
N PRO A 141 12.89 -72.80 -14.48
CA PRO A 141 11.56 -73.27 -14.06
C PRO A 141 10.77 -72.29 -13.18
N ASN A 142 11.41 -71.26 -12.65
CA ASN A 142 10.82 -70.22 -11.81
C ASN A 142 10.36 -68.97 -12.60
N ILE A 143 10.50 -68.97 -13.93
CA ILE A 143 10.10 -67.85 -14.80
C ILE A 143 8.94 -68.31 -15.68
N ASP A 144 7.77 -67.68 -15.51
CA ASP A 144 6.63 -67.91 -16.40
C ASP A 144 6.75 -67.11 -17.71
N GLN A 145 5.95 -67.52 -18.69
CA GLN A 145 5.92 -66.88 -20.01
C GLN A 145 5.43 -65.41 -19.96
N GLY A 146 4.59 -65.07 -18.99
CA GLY A 146 4.08 -63.71 -18.79
C GLY A 146 5.20 -62.76 -18.38
N ARG A 147 6.01 -63.15 -17.39
CA ARG A 147 7.16 -62.38 -16.89
C ARG A 147 8.22 -62.17 -17.97
N GLY A 148 8.53 -63.20 -18.77
CA GLY A 148 9.43 -63.07 -19.92
C GLY A 148 8.94 -62.06 -20.96
N ASN A 149 7.64 -62.05 -21.26
CA ASN A 149 7.04 -61.06 -22.16
C ASN A 149 7.10 -59.63 -21.60
N THR A 150 6.89 -59.46 -20.29
CA THR A 150 7.02 -58.16 -19.62
C THR A 150 8.45 -57.63 -19.70
N TRP A 151 9.46 -58.50 -19.54
CA TRP A 151 10.86 -58.11 -19.69
C TRP A 151 11.21 -57.68 -21.13
N ARG A 152 10.73 -58.42 -22.15
CA ARG A 152 10.90 -58.03 -23.56
C ARG A 152 10.32 -56.65 -23.83
N TRP A 153 9.09 -56.43 -23.36
CA TRP A 153 8.42 -55.15 -23.49
C TRP A 153 9.19 -54.02 -22.79
N ALA A 154 9.67 -54.25 -21.56
CA ALA A 154 10.40 -53.25 -20.80
C ALA A 154 11.70 -52.83 -21.49
N MET A 155 12.48 -53.79 -22.00
CA MET A 155 13.69 -53.50 -22.77
C MET A 155 13.38 -52.74 -24.06
N HIS A 156 12.32 -53.14 -24.78
CA HIS A 156 11.90 -52.44 -25.99
C HIS A 156 11.52 -50.98 -25.71
N GLU A 157 10.72 -50.73 -24.68
CA GLU A 157 10.27 -49.40 -24.29
C GLU A 157 11.43 -48.49 -23.88
N LEU A 158 12.31 -48.92 -22.98
CA LEU A 158 13.45 -48.07 -22.57
C LEU A 158 14.47 -47.88 -23.69
N ALA A 159 14.69 -48.87 -24.55
CA ALA A 159 15.61 -48.72 -25.69
C ALA A 159 15.04 -47.84 -26.82
N ASN A 160 13.76 -47.49 -26.78
CA ASN A 160 13.15 -46.50 -27.66
C ASN A 160 13.29 -45.06 -27.14
N LEU A 161 13.65 -44.86 -25.88
CA LEU A 161 13.93 -43.54 -25.35
C LEU A 161 15.24 -42.98 -25.94
N SER A 162 15.35 -41.65 -25.98
CA SER A 162 16.60 -40.98 -26.33
C SER A 162 17.63 -41.22 -25.22
N GLY A 163 18.70 -41.95 -25.54
CA GLY A 163 19.77 -42.31 -24.62
C GLY A 163 21.14 -41.83 -25.06
N SER A 164 22.14 -42.15 -24.24
CA SER A 164 23.55 -41.85 -24.50
C SER A 164 24.29 -43.15 -24.82
N ASP A 165 24.92 -43.23 -25.99
CA ASP A 165 25.71 -44.39 -26.40
C ASP A 165 27.21 -44.17 -26.22
N PHE A 166 27.90 -45.20 -25.72
CA PHE A 166 29.34 -45.22 -25.58
C PHE A 166 29.93 -46.46 -26.26
N LYS A 167 30.50 -46.26 -27.46
CA LYS A 167 31.18 -47.33 -28.21
C LYS A 167 32.69 -47.36 -27.91
N ASN A 168 33.38 -46.23 -28.11
CA ASN A 168 34.83 -46.08 -27.91
C ASN A 168 35.16 -44.66 -27.43
N GLY A 169 36.28 -44.48 -26.71
CA GLY A 169 36.79 -43.17 -26.27
C GLY A 169 37.15 -43.12 -24.79
N TYR A 170 37.32 -41.90 -24.26
CA TYR A 170 37.59 -41.69 -22.83
C TYR A 170 36.29 -41.64 -22.03
N GLU A 171 36.07 -42.63 -21.17
CA GLU A 171 34.88 -42.73 -20.30
C GLU A 171 34.66 -41.47 -19.46
N PHE A 172 35.73 -40.80 -19.02
CA PHE A 172 35.64 -39.57 -18.23
C PHE A 172 34.83 -38.46 -18.93
N HIS A 173 35.09 -38.18 -20.21
CA HIS A 173 34.35 -37.16 -20.95
C HIS A 173 32.87 -37.52 -21.10
N PHE A 174 32.60 -38.80 -21.31
CA PHE A 174 31.23 -39.31 -21.41
C PHE A 174 30.48 -39.21 -20.07
N ILE A 175 31.15 -39.54 -18.95
CA ILE A 175 30.62 -39.36 -17.60
C ILE A 175 30.32 -37.88 -17.32
N GLN A 176 31.21 -36.95 -17.69
CA GLN A 176 30.94 -35.52 -17.51
C GLN A 176 29.70 -35.05 -18.30
N LYS A 177 29.48 -35.59 -19.51
CA LYS A 177 28.27 -35.32 -20.29
C LYS A 177 27.01 -35.82 -19.57
N ILE A 178 27.03 -37.08 -19.10
CA ILE A 178 25.91 -37.66 -18.34
C ILE A 178 25.63 -36.82 -17.09
N ILE A 179 26.65 -36.42 -16.35
CA ILE A 179 26.48 -35.55 -15.16
C ILE A 179 25.84 -34.23 -15.55
N GLN A 180 26.25 -33.62 -16.65
CA GLN A 180 25.65 -32.36 -17.10
C GLN A 180 24.17 -32.53 -17.47
N ASP A 181 23.83 -33.61 -18.16
CA ASP A 181 22.45 -33.94 -18.53
C ASP A 181 21.59 -34.17 -17.28
N VAL A 182 22.08 -34.98 -16.33
CA VAL A 182 21.41 -35.26 -15.04
C VAL A 182 21.28 -33.99 -14.22
N TYR A 183 22.35 -33.20 -14.10
CA TYR A 183 22.35 -31.94 -13.37
C TYR A 183 21.31 -30.98 -13.95
N SER A 184 21.22 -30.84 -15.27
CA SER A 184 20.22 -30.00 -15.95
C SER A 184 18.77 -30.44 -15.69
N LYS A 185 18.54 -31.74 -15.46
CA LYS A 185 17.23 -32.30 -15.13
C LYS A 185 16.90 -32.19 -13.64
N LEU A 186 17.93 -32.24 -12.80
CA LEU A 186 17.84 -31.97 -11.37
C LEU A 186 17.75 -30.45 -11.07
N ASP A 187 18.18 -29.59 -12.00
CA ASP A 187 18.19 -28.10 -12.01
C ASP A 187 16.79 -27.45 -11.96
N GLY A 188 15.81 -28.20 -11.47
CA GLY A 188 14.75 -27.67 -10.63
C GLY A 188 15.22 -27.41 -9.19
N ILE A 189 16.48 -27.01 -8.95
CA ILE A 189 16.85 -26.45 -7.64
C ILE A 189 16.08 -25.14 -7.51
N LEU A 190 14.99 -25.21 -6.75
CA LEU A 190 14.17 -24.07 -6.42
C LEU A 190 15.06 -23.00 -5.76
N LEU A 191 14.90 -21.74 -6.17
CA LEU A 191 15.57 -20.64 -5.50
C LEU A 191 15.18 -20.66 -4.03
N HIS A 192 16.14 -20.46 -3.13
CA HIS A 192 15.80 -20.25 -1.72
C HIS A 192 14.94 -18.99 -1.60
N ILE A 193 13.69 -19.17 -1.15
CA ILE A 193 12.72 -18.09 -1.03
C ILE A 193 12.99 -17.30 0.24
N ALA A 194 12.82 -17.97 1.38
CA ALA A 194 13.06 -17.51 2.72
C ALA A 194 13.23 -18.75 3.61
N ASN A 195 13.79 -18.60 4.81
CA ASN A 195 13.87 -19.70 5.76
C ASN A 195 12.47 -20.17 6.18
N GLN A 196 11.52 -19.24 6.31
CA GLN A 196 10.12 -19.51 6.64
C GLN A 196 9.21 -18.61 5.77
N PRO A 197 8.74 -19.09 4.60
CA PRO A 197 7.85 -18.31 3.75
C PRO A 197 6.44 -18.23 4.36
N VAL A 198 5.95 -17.01 4.61
CA VAL A 198 4.61 -16.76 5.18
C VAL A 198 3.82 -15.86 4.23
N GLY A 199 2.52 -16.12 4.05
CA GLY A 199 1.61 -15.25 3.30
C GLY A 199 1.82 -15.16 1.78
N LEU A 200 2.69 -15.99 1.19
CA LEU A 200 3.03 -15.84 -0.23
C LEU A 200 1.94 -16.35 -1.18
N GLU A 201 1.15 -17.35 -0.80
CA GLU A 201 0.23 -18.05 -1.70
C GLU A 201 -0.81 -17.10 -2.34
N SER A 202 -1.46 -16.26 -1.53
CA SER A 202 -2.43 -15.27 -2.00
C SER A 202 -1.80 -14.26 -2.97
N ARG A 203 -0.59 -13.78 -2.65
CA ARG A 203 0.17 -12.82 -3.46
C ARG A 203 0.67 -13.45 -4.77
N ILE A 204 1.10 -14.72 -4.74
CA ILE A 204 1.47 -15.50 -5.93
C ILE A 204 0.25 -15.62 -6.86
N LEU A 205 -0.93 -15.95 -6.33
CA LEU A 205 -2.17 -16.04 -7.11
C LEU A 205 -2.54 -14.68 -7.74
N LYS A 206 -2.43 -13.57 -7.00
CA LYS A 206 -2.65 -12.21 -7.52
C LYS A 206 -1.69 -11.86 -8.66
N VAL A 207 -0.39 -12.16 -8.55
CA VAL A 207 0.56 -11.88 -9.64
C VAL A 207 0.40 -12.86 -10.81
N ASN A 208 0.09 -14.13 -10.52
CA ASN A 208 -0.17 -15.12 -11.55
C ASN A 208 -1.41 -14.80 -12.38
N SER A 209 -2.45 -14.17 -11.81
CA SER A 209 -3.60 -13.72 -12.60
C SER A 209 -3.21 -12.60 -13.57
N LEU A 210 -2.30 -11.70 -13.17
CA LEU A 210 -1.70 -10.70 -14.05
C LEU A 210 -0.82 -11.31 -15.15
N LEU A 211 -0.21 -12.47 -14.89
CA LEU A 211 0.57 -13.24 -15.87
C LEU A 211 -0.29 -14.14 -16.79
N LYS A 212 -1.59 -14.29 -16.51
CA LYS A 212 -2.52 -15.19 -17.21
C LYS A 212 -3.54 -14.48 -18.11
N THR A 213 -3.41 -13.17 -18.33
CA THR A 213 -4.39 -12.39 -19.13
C THR A 213 -4.43 -12.84 -20.60
N GLU A 214 -5.63 -12.77 -21.20
CA GLU A 214 -6.26 -13.47 -22.36
C GLU A 214 -5.45 -13.88 -23.61
N SER A 215 -4.18 -13.53 -23.76
CA SER A 215 -3.31 -13.96 -24.86
C SER A 215 -2.16 -14.84 -24.36
N ASN A 216 -2.41 -16.15 -24.19
CA ASN A 216 -1.37 -17.16 -23.87
C ASN A 216 -0.19 -17.20 -24.87
N ASN A 217 -0.27 -16.42 -25.95
CA ASN A 217 0.69 -16.36 -27.04
C ASN A 217 1.54 -15.08 -27.07
N GLU A 218 1.32 -14.11 -26.17
CA GLU A 218 2.10 -12.85 -26.14
C GLU A 218 3.11 -12.79 -24.99
N THR A 219 4.17 -12.02 -25.21
CA THR A 219 5.18 -11.71 -24.21
C THR A 219 4.60 -10.72 -23.20
N GLN A 220 4.59 -11.08 -21.92
CA GLN A 220 4.08 -10.22 -20.84
C GLN A 220 5.18 -9.81 -19.88
N ILE A 221 5.18 -8.54 -19.49
CA ILE A 221 6.12 -7.92 -18.57
C ILE A 221 5.33 -7.34 -17.38
N VAL A 222 5.59 -7.87 -16.18
CA VAL A 222 4.92 -7.45 -14.94
C VAL A 222 5.91 -6.76 -14.02
N GLY A 223 5.53 -5.58 -13.52
CA GLY A 223 6.34 -4.83 -12.55
C GLY A 223 5.80 -4.96 -11.12
N ILE A 224 6.59 -5.50 -10.20
CA ILE A 224 6.30 -5.55 -8.76
C ILE A 224 7.00 -4.36 -8.08
N HIS A 225 6.25 -3.50 -7.39
CA HIS A 225 6.82 -2.32 -6.74
C HIS A 225 6.35 -2.10 -5.29
N GLY A 226 7.12 -1.31 -4.54
CA GLY A 226 6.88 -0.99 -3.13
C GLY A 226 8.18 -0.57 -2.43
N PHE A 227 8.07 -0.04 -1.21
CA PHE A 227 9.23 0.43 -0.45
C PHE A 227 10.16 -0.70 0.02
N GLY A 228 11.32 -0.35 0.57
CA GLY A 228 12.34 -1.30 1.02
C GLY A 228 11.81 -2.27 2.09
N GLY A 229 12.26 -3.53 2.08
CA GLY A 229 11.92 -4.50 3.12
C GLY A 229 10.53 -5.15 3.06
N ILE A 230 9.66 -4.74 2.13
CA ILE A 230 8.28 -5.27 2.01
C ILE A 230 8.18 -6.69 1.41
N GLY A 231 9.29 -7.33 1.00
CA GLY A 231 9.28 -8.72 0.50
C GLY A 231 9.15 -8.90 -1.02
N LYS A 232 9.40 -7.86 -1.84
CA LYS A 232 9.37 -7.94 -3.33
C LYS A 232 10.21 -9.08 -3.89
N THR A 233 11.47 -9.16 -3.47
CA THR A 233 12.43 -10.19 -3.90
C THR A 233 11.94 -11.58 -3.53
N THR A 234 11.42 -11.74 -2.30
CA THR A 234 10.86 -13.00 -1.79
C THR A 234 9.68 -13.47 -2.65
N LEU A 235 8.74 -12.56 -2.96
CA LEU A 235 7.62 -12.88 -3.85
C LEU A 235 8.08 -13.26 -5.26
N ALA A 236 9.03 -12.52 -5.83
CA ALA A 236 9.55 -12.80 -7.17
C ALA A 236 10.25 -14.17 -7.25
N ARG A 237 11.00 -14.57 -6.21
CA ARG A 237 11.59 -15.92 -6.11
C ARG A 237 10.52 -17.00 -6.01
N ALA A 238 9.47 -16.76 -5.21
CA ALA A 238 8.38 -17.71 -5.05
C ALA A 238 7.60 -17.92 -6.36
N ILE A 239 7.31 -16.85 -7.10
CA ILE A 239 6.67 -16.93 -8.41
C ILE A 239 7.59 -17.68 -9.39
N TYR A 240 8.88 -17.33 -9.45
CA TYR A 240 9.84 -18.02 -10.31
C TYR A 240 9.81 -19.53 -10.07
N ASN A 241 9.86 -19.95 -8.80
CA ASN A 241 9.79 -21.35 -8.41
C ASN A 241 8.47 -22.02 -8.80
N HIS A 242 7.35 -21.30 -8.70
CA HIS A 242 6.02 -21.81 -8.99
C HIS A 242 5.77 -22.05 -10.49
N VAL A 243 6.30 -21.19 -11.37
CA VAL A 243 6.02 -21.27 -12.83
C VAL A 243 7.20 -21.71 -13.70
N ASN A 244 8.42 -21.86 -13.16
CA ASN A 244 9.64 -22.12 -13.96
C ASN A 244 9.53 -23.30 -14.94
N ASN A 245 8.82 -24.37 -14.58
CA ASN A 245 8.73 -25.60 -15.37
C ASN A 245 7.91 -25.43 -16.66
N GLN A 246 7.26 -24.27 -16.86
CA GLN A 246 6.43 -23.97 -18.03
C GLN A 246 7.21 -23.30 -19.18
N PHE A 247 8.51 -23.05 -19.00
CA PHE A 247 9.35 -22.24 -19.88
C PHE A 247 10.59 -23.00 -20.35
N GLU A 248 11.05 -22.68 -21.55
CA GLU A 248 12.22 -23.31 -22.17
C GLU A 248 13.53 -22.76 -21.58
N CYS A 249 13.62 -21.43 -21.48
CA CYS A 249 14.76 -20.74 -20.88
C CYS A 249 14.31 -20.00 -19.62
N LYS A 250 15.11 -20.03 -18.57
CA LYS A 250 14.78 -19.41 -17.29
C LYS A 250 15.99 -18.72 -16.68
N ALA A 251 15.83 -17.49 -16.20
CA ALA A 251 16.86 -16.85 -15.40
C ALA A 251 16.29 -15.92 -14.33
N PHE A 252 16.95 -15.95 -13.18
CA PHE A 252 16.78 -14.97 -12.11
C PHE A 252 18.07 -14.16 -11.99
N LEU A 253 17.96 -12.85 -12.17
CA LEU A 253 19.05 -11.88 -12.01
C LEU A 253 18.78 -11.07 -10.75
N ALA A 254 19.48 -11.43 -9.67
CA ALA A 254 19.38 -10.78 -8.37
C ALA A 254 20.11 -9.42 -8.36
N ASN A 255 19.67 -8.50 -7.51
CA ASN A 255 20.38 -7.26 -7.15
C ASN A 255 20.91 -6.45 -8.35
N VAL A 256 20.04 -6.22 -9.35
CA VAL A 256 20.42 -5.55 -10.61
C VAL A 256 21.00 -4.17 -10.37
N ARG A 257 20.43 -3.37 -9.44
CA ARG A 257 20.96 -2.06 -9.04
C ARG A 257 22.45 -2.12 -8.69
N GLU A 258 22.83 -3.05 -7.81
CA GLU A 258 24.18 -3.13 -7.25
C GLU A 258 25.18 -3.58 -8.31
N HIS A 259 24.80 -4.58 -9.10
CA HIS A 259 25.63 -5.11 -10.18
C HIS A 259 25.76 -4.16 -11.39
N CYS A 260 24.82 -3.24 -11.59
CA CYS A 260 24.85 -2.26 -12.69
C CYS A 260 25.45 -0.90 -12.31
N SER A 261 26.17 -0.83 -11.19
CA SER A 261 26.84 0.41 -10.75
C SER A 261 27.92 0.88 -11.74
N THR A 262 28.49 -0.03 -12.54
CA THR A 262 29.47 0.26 -13.60
C THR A 262 29.05 -0.34 -14.94
N THR A 263 29.63 0.16 -16.04
CA THR A 263 29.42 -0.39 -17.39
C THR A 263 29.87 -1.85 -17.50
N GLU A 264 31.01 -2.20 -16.89
CA GLU A 264 31.52 -3.56 -16.83
C GLU A 264 30.58 -4.51 -16.06
N GLY A 265 29.97 -4.01 -14.99
CA GLY A 265 28.97 -4.76 -14.22
C GLY A 265 27.72 -5.12 -15.04
N LEU A 266 27.26 -4.21 -15.90
CA LEU A 266 26.15 -4.47 -16.82
C LEU A 266 26.53 -5.52 -17.88
N VAL A 267 27.75 -5.48 -18.44
CA VAL A 267 28.25 -6.51 -19.36
C VAL A 267 28.28 -7.87 -18.68
N ARG A 268 28.75 -7.95 -17.43
CA ARG A 268 28.74 -9.19 -16.64
C ARG A 268 27.33 -9.74 -16.42
N LEU A 269 26.35 -8.86 -16.20
CA LEU A 269 24.94 -9.24 -16.10
C LEU A 269 24.40 -9.79 -17.43
N GLN A 270 24.75 -9.19 -18.56
CA GLN A 270 24.38 -9.71 -19.90
C GLN A 270 25.01 -11.08 -20.18
N LYS A 271 26.29 -11.28 -19.83
CA LYS A 271 26.95 -12.60 -19.91
C LYS A 271 26.24 -13.64 -19.03
N THR A 272 25.89 -13.24 -17.79
CA THR A 272 25.17 -14.11 -16.84
C THR A 272 23.78 -14.49 -17.37
N LEU A 273 23.07 -13.54 -17.98
CA LEU A 273 21.76 -13.79 -18.59
C LEU A 273 21.86 -14.82 -19.71
N LEU A 274 22.77 -14.62 -20.66
CA LEU A 274 22.97 -15.53 -21.79
C LEU A 274 23.40 -16.92 -21.31
N SER A 275 24.31 -16.99 -20.34
CA SER A 275 24.76 -18.25 -19.75
C SER A 275 23.62 -19.03 -19.10
N LYS A 276 22.78 -18.37 -18.29
CA LYS A 276 21.62 -19.01 -17.64
C LYS A 276 20.52 -19.41 -18.63
N MET A 277 20.27 -18.59 -19.65
CA MET A 277 19.19 -18.83 -20.61
C MET A 277 19.55 -19.88 -21.67
N LEU A 278 20.82 -19.94 -22.10
CA LEU A 278 21.27 -20.73 -23.25
C LEU A 278 22.32 -21.80 -22.89
N GLY A 279 22.84 -21.82 -21.67
CA GLY A 279 23.89 -22.75 -21.24
C GLY A 279 25.29 -22.42 -21.79
N GLU A 280 25.48 -21.24 -22.37
CA GLU A 280 26.76 -20.81 -22.96
C GLU A 280 27.75 -20.37 -21.87
N THR A 281 28.95 -20.96 -21.82
CA THR A 281 29.97 -20.64 -20.81
C THR A 281 31.03 -19.64 -21.29
N ASN A 282 31.17 -19.44 -22.61
CA ASN A 282 32.22 -18.61 -23.22
C ASN A 282 31.63 -17.55 -24.18
N VAL A 283 30.68 -16.75 -23.71
CA VAL A 283 30.20 -15.59 -24.49
C VAL A 283 31.15 -14.42 -24.28
N ASP A 284 31.98 -14.14 -25.29
CA ASP A 284 32.72 -12.89 -25.32
C ASP A 284 31.78 -11.76 -25.78
N LEU A 285 31.72 -10.70 -24.97
CA LEU A 285 30.95 -9.50 -25.26
C LEU A 285 31.95 -8.35 -25.17
N GLY A 286 32.17 -7.64 -26.28
CA GLY A 286 33.06 -6.49 -26.32
C GLY A 286 32.49 -5.30 -25.57
N ASP A 287 31.19 -5.03 -25.74
CA ASP A 287 30.50 -3.94 -25.02
C ASP A 287 29.01 -4.22 -24.71
N VAL A 288 28.38 -3.28 -23.99
CA VAL A 288 26.97 -3.36 -23.56
C VAL A 288 25.98 -3.41 -24.74
N ASN A 289 26.25 -2.66 -25.82
CA ASN A 289 25.37 -2.58 -26.99
C ASN A 289 25.45 -3.85 -27.83
N GLU A 290 26.64 -4.41 -27.95
CA GLU A 290 26.86 -5.72 -28.54
C GLU A 290 26.10 -6.79 -27.76
N GLY A 291 26.24 -6.80 -26.42
CA GLY A 291 25.47 -7.68 -25.54
C GLY A 291 23.96 -7.55 -25.71
N THR A 292 23.45 -6.31 -25.78
CA THR A 292 22.03 -6.03 -26.06
C THR A 292 21.58 -6.65 -27.39
N SER A 293 22.37 -6.49 -28.45
CA SER A 293 22.04 -7.02 -29.78
C SER A 293 22.02 -8.54 -29.81
N ILE A 294 22.98 -9.18 -29.12
CA ILE A 294 23.08 -10.63 -29.00
C ILE A 294 21.90 -11.19 -28.21
N ILE A 295 21.55 -10.59 -27.07
CA ILE A 295 20.38 -11.00 -26.26
C ILE A 295 19.12 -11.00 -27.12
N LYS A 296 18.84 -9.88 -27.81
CA LYS A 296 17.69 -9.76 -28.71
C LYS A 296 17.68 -10.87 -29.76
N HIS A 297 18.79 -11.02 -30.48
CA HIS A 297 18.86 -11.96 -31.60
C HIS A 297 18.67 -13.42 -31.14
N ARG A 298 19.24 -13.80 -30.00
CA ARG A 298 19.20 -15.18 -29.52
C ARG A 298 17.89 -15.55 -28.81
N LEU A 299 17.26 -14.61 -28.10
CA LEU A 299 16.06 -14.89 -27.31
C LEU A 299 14.73 -14.65 -28.06
N CYS A 300 14.74 -13.98 -29.22
CA CYS A 300 13.52 -13.59 -29.96
C CYS A 300 12.58 -14.72 -30.37
N ARG A 301 13.03 -15.98 -30.30
CA ARG A 301 12.23 -17.18 -30.65
C ARG A 301 12.07 -18.15 -29.49
N LYS A 302 12.57 -17.80 -28.30
CA LYS A 302 12.57 -18.65 -27.11
C LYS A 302 11.43 -18.25 -26.19
N LYS A 303 10.71 -19.24 -25.66
CA LYS A 303 9.70 -19.00 -24.62
C LYS A 303 10.40 -18.95 -23.27
N ILE A 304 10.57 -17.75 -22.71
CA ILE A 304 11.43 -17.53 -21.54
C ILE A 304 10.65 -17.12 -20.28
N LEU A 305 11.25 -17.39 -19.12
CA LEU A 305 10.94 -16.77 -17.83
C LEU A 305 12.13 -15.98 -17.32
N LEU A 306 11.99 -14.65 -17.24
CA LEU A 306 13.06 -13.76 -16.73
C LEU A 306 12.58 -12.99 -15.51
N VAL A 307 13.37 -13.02 -14.44
CA VAL A 307 13.17 -12.14 -13.28
C VAL A 307 14.36 -11.18 -13.15
N LEU A 308 14.07 -9.88 -13.13
CA LEU A 308 15.02 -8.82 -12.83
C LEU A 308 14.69 -8.23 -11.46
N ASP A 309 15.55 -8.49 -10.49
CA ASP A 309 15.32 -8.09 -9.10
C ASP A 309 16.09 -6.81 -8.74
N ASP A 310 15.42 -5.89 -8.05
CA ASP A 310 15.92 -4.60 -7.54
C ASP A 310 16.49 -3.69 -8.64
N VAL A 311 15.66 -3.38 -9.65
CA VAL A 311 15.99 -2.44 -10.74
C VAL A 311 15.77 -1.00 -10.27
N ASP A 312 16.74 -0.11 -10.51
CA ASP A 312 16.68 1.31 -10.10
C ASP A 312 16.87 2.31 -11.25
N LYS A 313 17.15 1.87 -12.48
CA LYS A 313 17.30 2.75 -13.65
C LYS A 313 16.63 2.19 -14.89
N SER A 314 15.90 3.04 -15.63
CA SER A 314 15.30 2.68 -16.92
C SER A 314 16.32 2.24 -17.97
N ALA A 315 17.56 2.72 -17.87
CA ALA A 315 18.67 2.30 -18.74
C ALA A 315 18.98 0.80 -18.60
N GLN A 316 18.85 0.21 -17.41
CA GLN A 316 19.07 -1.23 -17.18
C GLN A 316 18.03 -2.05 -17.96
N LEU A 317 16.75 -1.66 -17.88
CA LEU A 317 15.68 -2.34 -18.63
C LEU A 317 15.88 -2.25 -20.14
N ARG A 318 16.26 -1.08 -20.67
CA ARG A 318 16.55 -0.92 -22.10
C ARG A 318 17.68 -1.83 -22.60
N LYS A 319 18.64 -2.19 -21.73
CA LYS A 319 19.81 -3.00 -22.11
C LYS A 319 19.67 -4.49 -21.83
N LEU A 320 18.76 -4.89 -20.93
CA LEU A 320 18.52 -6.29 -20.53
C LEU A 320 17.23 -6.87 -21.12
N VAL A 321 16.18 -6.07 -21.26
CA VAL A 321 14.83 -6.50 -21.70
C VAL A 321 14.47 -5.89 -23.05
N GLY A 322 14.79 -4.60 -23.25
CA GLY A 322 14.45 -3.89 -24.47
C GLY A 322 12.95 -3.85 -24.76
N GLY A 323 12.52 -4.54 -25.82
CA GLY A 323 11.13 -4.58 -26.28
C GLY A 323 10.53 -6.00 -26.25
N ARG A 324 9.23 -6.12 -26.51
CA ARG A 324 8.53 -7.42 -26.52
C ARG A 324 9.04 -8.34 -27.65
N ASP A 325 9.57 -7.75 -28.71
CA ASP A 325 10.17 -8.41 -29.87
C ASP A 325 11.51 -9.11 -29.56
N TRP A 326 12.05 -8.92 -28.36
CA TRP A 326 13.26 -9.61 -27.90
C TRP A 326 12.98 -11.06 -27.47
N PHE A 327 11.72 -11.44 -27.29
CA PHE A 327 11.35 -12.73 -26.71
C PHE A 327 10.28 -13.43 -27.55
N GLY A 328 10.33 -14.76 -27.55
CA GLY A 328 9.34 -15.58 -28.24
C GLY A 328 7.96 -15.54 -27.55
N SER A 329 6.93 -15.89 -28.31
CA SER A 329 5.54 -15.99 -27.84
C SER A 329 5.39 -16.77 -26.52
N GLY A 330 4.56 -16.23 -25.62
CA GLY A 330 4.29 -16.82 -24.31
C GLY A 330 5.39 -16.60 -23.26
N SER A 331 6.37 -15.73 -23.53
CA SER A 331 7.40 -15.36 -22.56
C SER A 331 6.85 -14.50 -21.42
N LYS A 332 7.41 -14.66 -20.21
CA LYS A 332 7.03 -13.88 -19.02
C LYS A 332 8.27 -13.23 -18.40
N ILE A 333 8.18 -11.93 -18.16
CA ILE A 333 9.23 -11.14 -17.51
C ILE A 333 8.65 -10.51 -16.24
N ILE A 334 9.35 -10.62 -15.13
CA ILE A 334 8.99 -10.01 -13.85
C ILE A 334 10.10 -9.06 -13.43
N ILE A 335 9.74 -7.83 -13.11
CA ILE A 335 10.68 -6.79 -12.67
C ILE A 335 10.30 -6.39 -11.25
N THR A 336 11.23 -6.42 -10.30
CA THR A 336 11.03 -5.83 -8.98
C THR A 336 11.74 -4.48 -8.89
N THR A 337 11.09 -3.49 -8.27
CA THR A 337 11.67 -2.15 -8.09
C THR A 337 11.08 -1.43 -6.89
N ARG A 338 11.79 -0.39 -6.42
CA ARG A 338 11.25 0.57 -5.45
C ARG A 338 10.63 1.79 -6.14
N ASP A 339 10.88 1.95 -7.43
CA ASP A 339 10.52 3.13 -8.20
C ASP A 339 9.57 2.76 -9.35
N LYS A 340 8.29 3.08 -9.16
CA LYS A 340 7.20 2.83 -10.10
C LYS A 340 7.44 3.54 -11.44
N HIS A 341 8.15 4.66 -11.46
CA HIS A 341 8.38 5.43 -12.69
C HIS A 341 9.14 4.60 -13.74
N ILE A 342 10.08 3.76 -13.31
CA ILE A 342 10.89 2.92 -14.18
C ILE A 342 10.03 1.94 -14.99
N LEU A 343 8.88 1.55 -14.44
CA LEU A 343 7.99 0.57 -15.02
C LEU A 343 7.13 1.16 -16.15
N ALA A 344 6.80 2.46 -16.09
CA ALA A 344 5.78 3.09 -16.93
C ALA A 344 5.97 2.89 -18.44
N ALA A 345 7.22 2.77 -18.92
CA ALA A 345 7.53 2.57 -20.33
C ALA A 345 7.77 1.11 -20.76
N HIS A 346 7.92 0.18 -19.81
CA HIS A 346 8.42 -1.17 -20.10
C HIS A 346 7.48 -2.30 -19.65
N VAL A 347 6.49 -2.05 -18.80
CA VAL A 347 5.60 -3.10 -18.28
C VAL A 347 4.18 -2.99 -18.81
N ASP A 348 3.48 -4.11 -18.86
CA ASP A 348 2.08 -4.20 -19.29
C ASP A 348 1.14 -4.02 -18.10
N CYS A 349 1.57 -4.44 -16.90
CA CYS A 349 0.83 -4.24 -15.66
C CYS A 349 1.77 -4.13 -14.45
N THR A 350 1.27 -3.50 -13.38
CA THR A 350 2.01 -3.29 -12.13
C THR A 350 1.28 -3.91 -10.95
N TYR A 351 2.04 -4.54 -10.05
CA TYR A 351 1.57 -5.03 -8.77
C TYR A 351 2.24 -4.25 -7.64
N GLN A 352 1.45 -3.50 -6.88
CA GLN A 352 1.91 -2.82 -5.67
C GLN A 352 1.88 -3.81 -4.50
N MET A 353 3.02 -3.96 -3.82
CA MET A 353 3.10 -4.81 -2.63
C MET A 353 2.26 -4.23 -1.50
N GLU A 354 1.52 -5.13 -0.85
CA GLU A 354 0.80 -4.90 0.40
C GLU A 354 1.65 -5.42 1.56
N GLU A 355 1.50 -4.81 2.73
CA GLU A 355 2.06 -5.29 4.01
C GLU A 355 1.50 -6.69 4.36
N LEU A 356 2.10 -7.33 5.36
CA LEU A 356 1.53 -8.55 5.93
C LEU A 356 0.23 -8.23 6.67
N ASP A 357 -0.72 -9.15 6.65
CA ASP A 357 -1.81 -9.06 7.62
C ASP A 357 -1.31 -9.43 9.03
N ASP A 358 -2.11 -9.12 10.06
CA ASP A 358 -1.70 -9.31 11.45
C ASP A 358 -1.38 -10.78 11.78
N GLN A 359 -2.04 -11.74 11.11
CA GLN A 359 -1.82 -13.16 11.32
C GLN A 359 -0.55 -13.65 10.63
N GLU A 360 -0.30 -13.20 9.40
CA GLU A 360 0.94 -13.43 8.66
C GLU A 360 2.14 -12.81 9.39
N ALA A 361 1.99 -11.59 9.91
CA ALA A 361 3.01 -10.89 10.68
C ALA A 361 3.34 -11.64 11.98
N LEU A 362 2.30 -12.09 12.71
CA LEU A 362 2.47 -12.91 13.91
C LEU A 362 3.22 -14.20 13.61
N GLU A 363 2.81 -14.94 12.60
CA GLU A 363 3.45 -16.19 12.22
C GLU A 363 4.92 -15.97 11.85
N LEU A 364 5.22 -14.99 10.99
CA LEU A 364 6.59 -14.68 10.58
C LEU A 364 7.46 -14.28 11.77
N PHE A 365 6.96 -13.41 12.65
CA PHE A 365 7.69 -13.01 13.85
C PHE A 365 7.98 -14.21 14.76
N CYS A 366 6.98 -15.05 15.03
CA CYS A 366 7.14 -16.21 15.90
C CYS A 366 8.14 -17.23 15.34
N TRP A 367 8.17 -17.43 14.02
CA TRP A 367 9.15 -18.29 13.39
C TRP A 367 10.59 -17.80 13.63
N ASN A 368 10.80 -16.49 13.66
CA ASN A 368 12.11 -15.92 13.91
C ASN A 368 12.48 -15.92 15.41
N ALA A 369 11.54 -15.54 16.28
CA ALA A 369 11.74 -15.37 17.72
C ALA A 369 11.64 -16.66 18.55
N PHE A 370 10.86 -17.66 18.11
CA PHE A 370 10.59 -18.90 18.86
C PHE A 370 10.87 -20.18 18.07
N LYS A 371 11.18 -20.09 16.77
CA LYS A 371 11.28 -21.24 15.84
C LYS A 371 10.00 -22.09 15.77
N LYS A 372 8.84 -21.45 16.01
CA LYS A 372 7.49 -22.03 15.95
C LYS A 372 6.53 -20.99 15.38
N SER A 373 5.39 -21.42 14.85
CA SER A 373 4.37 -20.51 14.30
C SER A 373 3.56 -19.74 15.35
N LYS A 374 3.78 -20.00 16.65
CA LYS A 374 3.05 -19.39 17.77
C LYS A 374 3.99 -19.02 18.92
N PRO A 375 3.65 -18.00 19.72
CA PRO A 375 4.44 -17.62 20.88
C PRO A 375 4.40 -18.69 21.98
N HIS A 376 5.38 -18.64 22.88
CA HIS A 376 5.32 -19.39 24.14
C HIS A 376 4.25 -18.80 25.06
N ALA A 377 3.70 -19.64 25.96
CA ALA A 377 2.76 -19.18 26.97
C ALA A 377 3.39 -18.09 27.84
N GLY A 378 2.70 -16.95 28.00
CA GLY A 378 3.17 -15.77 28.72
C GLY A 378 3.91 -14.74 27.87
N TYR A 379 4.19 -15.04 26.59
CA TYR A 379 4.86 -14.12 25.64
C TYR A 379 3.88 -13.44 24.67
N GLU A 380 2.58 -13.68 24.79
CA GLU A 380 1.56 -13.20 23.84
C GLU A 380 1.54 -11.67 23.75
N ASP A 381 1.44 -10.99 24.89
CA ASP A 381 1.34 -9.51 24.95
C ASP A 381 2.60 -8.83 24.41
N ILE A 382 3.79 -9.35 24.77
CA ILE A 382 5.06 -8.77 24.32
C ILE A 382 5.34 -9.06 22.85
N THR A 383 4.85 -10.19 22.34
CA THR A 383 4.87 -10.50 20.90
C THR A 383 4.01 -9.51 20.12
N LEU A 384 2.79 -9.21 20.60
CA LEU A 384 1.94 -8.20 19.99
C LEU A 384 2.58 -6.81 20.03
N ARG A 385 3.27 -6.44 21.11
CA ARG A 385 4.05 -5.19 21.17
C ARG A 385 5.13 -5.14 20.09
N ALA A 386 5.91 -6.21 19.92
CA ALA A 386 6.95 -6.28 18.90
C ALA A 386 6.39 -6.16 17.47
N ILE A 387 5.28 -6.86 17.18
CA ILE A 387 4.62 -6.79 15.86
C ILE A 387 4.07 -5.39 15.58
N ARG A 388 3.40 -4.78 16.58
CA ARG A 388 2.90 -3.40 16.47
C ARG A 388 4.03 -2.41 16.20
N HIS A 389 5.20 -2.62 16.80
CA HIS A 389 6.37 -1.80 16.52
C HIS A 389 6.92 -2.02 15.09
N GLY A 390 6.85 -3.27 14.60
CA GLY A 390 7.27 -3.63 13.25
C GLY A 390 6.31 -3.35 12.11
N LYS A 391 5.09 -2.89 12.42
CA LYS A 391 4.11 -2.36 11.45
C LYS A 391 3.93 -3.30 10.26
N ASN A 392 3.88 -4.60 10.55
CA ASN A 392 3.69 -5.67 9.59
C ASN A 392 4.69 -5.70 8.40
N LEU A 393 5.87 -5.10 8.56
CA LEU A 393 6.93 -5.13 7.55
C LEU A 393 7.77 -6.42 7.69
N PRO A 394 7.82 -7.31 6.69
CA PRO A 394 8.49 -8.62 6.80
C PRO A 394 9.93 -8.53 7.31
N LEU A 395 10.76 -7.68 6.68
CA LEU A 395 12.17 -7.52 7.05
C LEU A 395 12.34 -7.06 8.50
N PHE A 396 11.46 -6.19 8.97
CA PHE A 396 11.52 -5.70 10.34
C PHE A 396 11.23 -6.82 11.33
N LEU A 397 10.18 -7.61 11.07
CA LEU A 397 9.77 -8.73 11.92
C LEU A 397 10.85 -9.82 11.97
N GLU A 398 11.54 -10.07 10.86
CA GLU A 398 12.68 -11.00 10.81
C GLU A 398 13.85 -10.53 11.67
N ILE A 399 14.24 -9.25 11.56
CA ILE A 399 15.38 -8.68 12.31
C ILE A 399 15.07 -8.64 13.80
N ILE A 400 13.91 -8.10 14.20
CA ILE A 400 13.55 -8.02 15.62
C ILE A 400 13.34 -9.42 16.19
N GLY A 401 12.61 -10.30 15.49
CA GLY A 401 12.40 -11.67 15.96
C GLY A 401 13.73 -12.41 16.15
N SER A 402 14.69 -12.23 15.25
CA SER A 402 16.02 -12.83 15.36
C SER A 402 16.84 -12.26 16.51
N ASP A 403 16.78 -10.95 16.76
CA ASP A 403 17.46 -10.31 17.90
C ASP A 403 16.85 -10.72 19.24
N LEU A 404 15.54 -10.98 19.28
CA LEU A 404 14.83 -11.39 20.50
C LEU A 404 14.92 -12.90 20.78
N TYR A 405 15.42 -13.70 19.84
CA TYR A 405 15.53 -15.15 19.98
C TYR A 405 16.37 -15.54 21.20
N GLY A 406 15.79 -16.37 22.07
CA GLY A 406 16.45 -16.92 23.26
C GLY A 406 16.58 -15.97 24.47
N LYS A 407 16.05 -14.74 24.38
CA LYS A 407 16.02 -13.76 25.47
C LYS A 407 14.79 -13.90 26.36
N GLU A 408 14.88 -13.47 27.61
CA GLU A 408 13.76 -13.44 28.56
C GLU A 408 12.84 -12.22 28.35
N ILE A 409 11.62 -12.25 28.91
CA ILE A 409 10.60 -11.19 28.76
C ILE A 409 11.14 -9.80 29.13
N ASP A 410 11.93 -9.68 30.20
CA ASP A 410 12.43 -8.37 30.63
C ASP A 410 13.54 -7.83 29.70
N GLU A 411 14.33 -8.71 29.10
CA GLU A 411 15.27 -8.34 28.04
C GLU A 411 14.55 -7.93 26.75
N TRP A 412 13.43 -8.59 26.42
CA TRP A 412 12.56 -8.18 25.32
C TRP A 412 12.02 -6.77 25.54
N LYS A 413 11.51 -6.47 26.74
CA LYS A 413 11.02 -5.12 27.07
C LYS A 413 12.13 -4.09 26.87
N CYS A 414 13.31 -4.31 27.47
CA CYS A 414 14.45 -3.41 27.32
C CYS A 414 14.88 -3.21 25.85
N THR A 415 14.85 -4.29 25.06
CA THR A 415 15.24 -4.24 23.64
C THR A 415 14.20 -3.49 22.81
N LEU A 416 12.91 -3.72 23.05
CA LEU A 416 11.82 -3.00 22.37
C LEU A 416 11.80 -1.51 22.75
N ASP A 417 12.00 -1.17 24.04
CA ASP A 417 12.13 0.21 24.50
C ASP A 417 13.27 0.94 23.76
N LYS A 418 14.38 0.24 23.52
CA LYS A 418 15.51 0.77 22.75
C LYS A 418 15.13 1.01 21.28
N TYR A 419 14.42 0.09 20.64
CA TYR A 419 14.02 0.24 19.23
C TYR A 419 12.96 1.32 19.02
N GLU A 420 12.03 1.47 19.97
CA GLU A 420 11.04 2.56 19.97
C GLU A 420 11.71 3.93 20.06
N LYS A 421 12.86 4.02 20.74
CA LYS A 421 13.64 5.26 20.85
C LYS A 421 14.63 5.47 19.70
N PHE A 422 15.23 4.40 19.22
CA PHE A 422 16.28 4.42 18.19
C PHE A 422 16.04 3.31 17.17
N PRO A 423 15.61 3.65 15.94
CA PRO A 423 15.41 2.65 14.89
C PRO A 423 16.67 1.80 14.66
N ASN A 424 16.48 0.52 14.40
CA ASN A 424 17.59 -0.38 14.09
C ASN A 424 18.37 0.13 12.85
N ARG A 425 19.70 0.19 12.96
CA ARG A 425 20.58 0.75 11.92
C ARG A 425 20.46 0.02 10.58
N GLU A 426 20.31 -1.29 10.59
CA GLU A 426 20.18 -2.10 9.38
C GLU A 426 18.88 -1.76 8.63
N ILE A 427 17.78 -1.68 9.38
CA ILE A 427 16.46 -1.30 8.85
C ILE A 427 16.50 0.12 8.30
N HIS A 428 17.09 1.06 9.05
CA HIS A 428 17.28 2.44 8.63
C HIS A 428 18.04 2.53 7.30
N ASN A 429 19.16 1.81 7.17
CA ASN A 429 19.96 1.80 5.94
C ASN A 429 19.16 1.24 4.75
N ILE A 430 18.37 0.19 4.96
CA ILE A 430 17.58 -0.41 3.87
C ILE A 430 16.45 0.51 3.42
N LEU A 431 15.77 1.19 4.34
CA LEU A 431 14.68 2.11 4.00
C LEU A 431 15.19 3.43 3.38
N SER A 432 16.36 3.92 3.81
CA SER A 432 16.94 5.20 3.37
C SER A 432 17.48 5.20 1.94
N ILE A 433 17.75 4.04 1.31
CA ILE A 433 18.23 3.97 -0.08
C ILE A 433 17.36 4.79 -1.05
N SER A 434 16.03 4.76 -0.89
CA SER A 434 15.13 5.55 -1.74
C SER A 434 15.22 7.05 -1.47
N TYR A 435 15.45 7.43 -0.20
CA TYR A 435 15.64 8.82 0.23
C TYR A 435 16.99 9.39 -0.24
N ASP A 436 18.07 8.62 -0.14
CA ASP A 436 19.42 9.08 -0.49
C ASP A 436 19.53 9.53 -1.95
N ASN A 437 18.76 8.88 -2.83
CA ASN A 437 18.66 9.18 -4.25
C ASN A 437 17.73 10.36 -4.60
N LEU A 438 17.10 11.01 -3.62
CA LEU A 438 16.29 12.21 -3.83
C LEU A 438 17.16 13.46 -4.01
N HIS A 439 16.66 14.40 -4.79
CA HIS A 439 17.24 15.74 -4.87
C HIS A 439 16.95 16.55 -3.60
N TYR A 440 17.69 17.63 -3.41
CA TYR A 440 17.62 18.43 -2.18
C TYR A 440 16.18 18.89 -1.83
N THR A 441 15.43 19.43 -2.78
CA THR A 441 14.05 19.90 -2.54
C THR A 441 13.10 18.76 -2.19
N GLU A 442 13.26 17.60 -2.83
CA GLU A 442 12.49 16.39 -2.53
C GLU A 442 12.79 15.86 -1.13
N LYS A 443 14.07 15.89 -0.72
CA LYS A 443 14.48 15.55 0.66
C LYS A 443 13.81 16.47 1.67
N GLN A 444 13.80 17.79 1.43
CA GLN A 444 13.13 18.73 2.35
C GLN A 444 11.63 18.48 2.45
N ILE A 445 10.94 18.26 1.32
CA ILE A 445 9.51 17.90 1.31
C ILE A 445 9.27 16.60 2.08
N PHE A 446 10.08 15.57 1.85
CA PHE A 446 9.97 14.29 2.56
C PHE A 446 10.09 14.46 4.07
N LEU A 447 11.11 15.19 4.54
CA LEU A 447 11.34 15.42 5.96
C LEU A 447 10.22 16.26 6.59
N ASP A 448 9.67 17.24 5.87
CA ASP A 448 8.53 18.03 6.34
C ASP A 448 7.27 17.19 6.48
N ILE A 449 7.02 16.27 5.55
CA ILE A 449 5.90 15.31 5.65
C ILE A 449 6.10 14.37 6.84
N ALA A 450 7.32 13.82 7.01
CA ALA A 450 7.63 12.92 8.10
C ALA A 450 7.49 13.59 9.48
N CYS A 451 7.90 14.85 9.61
CA CYS A 451 7.83 15.57 10.89
C CYS A 451 6.46 16.20 11.16
N PHE A 452 5.82 16.80 10.15
CA PHE A 452 4.71 17.73 10.37
C PHE A 452 3.44 17.40 9.59
N PHE A 453 3.55 17.04 8.31
CA PHE A 453 2.40 17.04 7.39
C PHE A 453 1.75 15.67 7.13
N ARG A 454 2.13 14.63 7.88
CA ARG A 454 1.43 13.33 7.79
C ARG A 454 -0.03 13.50 8.19
N GLY A 455 -0.93 13.03 7.32
CA GLY A 455 -2.37 13.10 7.52
C GLY A 455 -2.94 14.51 7.32
N MET A 456 -2.25 15.39 6.59
CA MET A 456 -2.78 16.69 6.20
C MET A 456 -3.23 16.70 4.73
N SER A 457 -4.06 17.67 4.38
CA SER A 457 -4.56 17.88 3.01
C SER A 457 -3.40 18.15 2.05
N LEU A 458 -3.39 17.44 0.93
CA LEU A 458 -2.39 17.58 -0.13
C LEU A 458 -2.32 19.02 -0.62
N ASP A 459 -3.47 19.65 -0.88
CA ASP A 459 -3.54 20.99 -1.47
C ASP A 459 -2.95 22.04 -0.51
N SER A 460 -3.32 21.99 0.76
CA SER A 460 -2.74 22.88 1.80
C SER A 460 -1.23 22.69 1.91
N CYS A 461 -0.75 21.44 1.88
CA CYS A 461 0.69 21.16 1.91
C CYS A 461 1.42 21.69 0.68
N LYS A 462 0.82 21.61 -0.51
CA LYS A 462 1.41 22.19 -1.73
C LYS A 462 1.64 23.68 -1.60
N GLU A 463 0.68 24.43 -1.06
CA GLU A 463 0.85 25.88 -0.87
C GLU A 463 1.97 26.20 0.12
N VAL A 464 2.07 25.46 1.23
CA VAL A 464 3.19 25.60 2.18
C VAL A 464 4.54 25.32 1.50
N PHE A 465 4.63 24.26 0.71
CA PHE A 465 5.87 23.92 0.00
C PHE A 465 6.25 24.95 -1.06
N LYS A 466 5.28 25.49 -1.82
CA LYS A 466 5.53 26.62 -2.75
C LYS A 466 6.05 27.84 -2.01
N ALA A 467 5.45 28.19 -0.88
CA ALA A 467 5.87 29.33 -0.06
C ALA A 467 7.28 29.13 0.52
N CYS A 468 7.67 27.88 0.81
CA CYS A 468 9.04 27.53 1.20
C CYS A 468 10.07 27.63 0.05
N GLY A 469 9.63 27.89 -1.20
CA GLY A 469 10.49 27.92 -2.38
C GLY A 469 10.81 26.53 -2.93
N PHE A 470 9.99 25.52 -2.59
CA PHE A 470 10.12 24.15 -3.13
C PHE A 470 9.23 23.94 -4.35
N TYR A 471 9.36 22.76 -4.97
CA TYR A 471 8.62 22.37 -6.17
C TYR A 471 7.66 21.19 -5.85
N PRO A 472 6.52 21.44 -5.21
CA PRO A 472 5.70 20.36 -4.66
C PRO A 472 5.11 19.42 -5.70
N ASP A 473 4.68 19.90 -6.87
CA ASP A 473 4.10 19.01 -7.89
C ASP A 473 5.12 17.98 -8.40
N SER A 474 6.36 18.40 -8.63
CA SER A 474 7.45 17.49 -8.99
C SER A 474 7.86 16.64 -7.79
N GLY A 475 8.06 17.26 -6.63
CA GLY A 475 8.58 16.58 -5.44
C GLY A 475 7.64 15.48 -4.93
N ILE A 476 6.35 15.79 -4.76
CA ILE A 476 5.34 14.83 -4.31
C ILE A 476 5.19 13.69 -5.31
N ARG A 477 5.24 13.97 -6.63
CA ARG A 477 5.22 12.94 -7.66
C ARG A 477 6.41 11.98 -7.52
N VAL A 478 7.62 12.49 -7.33
CA VAL A 478 8.82 11.65 -7.14
C VAL A 478 8.71 10.79 -5.87
N LEU A 479 8.18 11.35 -4.77
CA LEU A 479 7.96 10.59 -3.53
C LEU A 479 6.93 9.45 -3.71
N LEU A 480 5.85 9.68 -4.46
CA LEU A 480 4.86 8.66 -4.82
C LEU A 480 5.48 7.57 -5.71
N GLU A 481 6.23 7.98 -6.74
CA GLU A 481 6.90 7.07 -7.66
C GLU A 481 7.88 6.15 -6.92
N LYS A 482 8.62 6.68 -5.95
CA LYS A 482 9.53 5.90 -5.08
C LYS A 482 8.86 5.17 -3.92
N SER A 483 7.52 5.12 -3.90
CA SER A 483 6.72 4.46 -2.86
C SER A 483 7.02 4.94 -1.43
N LEU A 484 7.49 6.19 -1.26
CA LEU A 484 7.81 6.79 0.04
C LEU A 484 6.57 7.39 0.73
N ILE A 485 5.59 7.80 -0.06
CA ILE A 485 4.31 8.32 0.41
C ILE A 485 3.16 7.70 -0.40
N ASN A 486 1.94 7.89 0.08
CA ASN A 486 0.70 7.57 -0.60
C ASN A 486 -0.30 8.73 -0.41
N ILE A 487 -1.32 8.82 -1.27
CA ILE A 487 -2.41 9.78 -1.12
C ILE A 487 -3.72 9.00 -1.02
N LYS A 488 -4.48 9.25 0.04
CA LYS A 488 -5.81 8.67 0.25
C LYS A 488 -6.78 9.81 0.54
N GLU A 489 -7.87 9.92 -0.23
CA GLU A 489 -8.91 10.94 0.01
C GLU A 489 -8.35 12.38 0.14
N ASN A 490 -7.41 12.75 -0.74
CA ASN A 490 -6.66 14.03 -0.72
C ASN A 490 -5.74 14.24 0.50
N MET A 491 -5.46 13.20 1.29
CA MET A 491 -4.60 13.29 2.48
C MET A 491 -3.24 12.63 2.22
N LEU A 492 -2.17 13.31 2.62
CA LEU A 492 -0.81 12.78 2.57
C LEU A 492 -0.62 11.67 3.61
N TRP A 493 -0.31 10.47 3.14
CA TRP A 493 -0.02 9.31 3.97
C TRP A 493 1.43 8.89 3.81
N MET A 494 2.09 8.62 4.93
CA MET A 494 3.44 8.06 4.98
C MET A 494 3.40 6.85 5.90
N HIS A 495 4.00 5.74 5.48
CA HIS A 495 4.09 4.54 6.29
C HIS A 495 4.90 4.82 7.57
N ASP A 496 4.48 4.27 8.71
CA ASP A 496 5.08 4.52 10.04
C ASP A 496 6.61 4.35 10.02
N LEU A 497 7.12 3.23 9.52
CA LEU A 497 8.58 2.99 9.44
C LEU A 497 9.32 3.95 8.49
N ILE A 498 8.65 4.47 7.46
CA ILE A 498 9.24 5.47 6.55
C ILE A 498 9.27 6.84 7.25
N GLN A 499 8.23 7.15 8.04
CA GLN A 499 8.19 8.33 8.88
C GLN A 499 9.26 8.29 9.98
N ASP A 500 9.40 7.16 10.66
CA ASP A 500 10.40 6.96 11.71
C ASP A 500 11.82 7.09 11.15
N MET A 501 12.06 6.56 9.94
CA MET A 501 13.33 6.79 9.22
C MET A 501 13.56 8.28 8.91
N GLY A 502 12.56 9.01 8.43
CA GLY A 502 12.67 10.46 8.21
C GLY A 502 12.97 11.25 9.49
N ARG A 503 12.33 10.87 10.61
CA ARG A 503 12.55 11.48 11.93
C ARG A 503 13.93 11.16 12.49
N GLU A 504 14.43 9.94 12.25
CA GLU A 504 15.78 9.53 12.64
C GLU A 504 16.86 10.29 11.86
N ILE A 505 16.65 10.54 10.57
CA ILE A 505 17.54 11.40 9.76
C ILE A 505 17.68 12.78 10.40
N VAL A 506 16.57 13.42 10.78
CA VAL A 506 16.58 14.72 11.48
C VAL A 506 17.28 14.63 12.84
N ARG A 507 17.06 13.55 13.59
CA ARG A 507 17.73 13.33 14.88
C ARG A 507 19.24 13.22 14.72
N GLN A 508 19.71 12.65 13.61
CA GLN A 508 21.12 12.49 13.28
C GLN A 508 21.79 13.78 12.76
N ASP A 509 21.03 14.83 12.40
CA ASP A 509 21.59 16.14 12.02
C ASP A 509 22.55 16.68 13.09
N SER A 510 22.18 16.52 14.37
CA SER A 510 22.95 17.01 15.51
C SER A 510 22.55 16.31 16.81
N PRO A 511 23.53 15.98 17.70
CA PRO A 511 23.23 15.51 19.05
C PRO A 511 22.57 16.60 19.90
N GLU A 512 22.91 17.88 19.65
CA GLU A 512 22.33 19.03 20.34
C GLU A 512 20.94 19.37 19.78
N LEU A 513 19.91 19.38 20.64
CA LEU A 513 18.52 19.64 20.25
C LEU A 513 18.34 20.96 19.50
N GLY A 514 18.94 22.04 20.01
CA GLY A 514 18.83 23.38 19.44
C GLY A 514 19.46 23.56 18.05
N LYS A 515 20.21 22.57 17.56
CA LYS A 515 20.89 22.59 16.25
C LYS A 515 20.28 21.64 15.21
N ARG A 516 19.22 20.89 15.56
CA ARG A 516 18.49 20.04 14.61
C ARG A 516 17.62 20.89 13.68
N SER A 517 17.44 20.45 12.44
CA SER A 517 16.64 21.20 11.46
C SER A 517 15.14 21.23 11.82
N ARG A 518 14.62 20.15 12.43
CA ARG A 518 13.21 20.00 12.79
C ARG A 518 13.06 19.43 14.20
N LEU A 519 12.10 19.96 14.95
CA LEU A 519 11.70 19.45 16.25
C LEU A 519 10.25 18.99 16.16
N TRP A 520 10.02 17.69 16.25
CA TRP A 520 8.70 17.06 16.09
C TRP A 520 8.24 16.33 17.37
N PHE A 521 9.18 15.98 18.24
CA PHE A 521 8.90 15.34 19.53
C PHE A 521 8.72 16.43 20.58
N HIS A 522 7.63 16.35 21.35
CA HIS A 522 7.16 17.46 22.16
C HIS A 522 8.09 17.76 23.34
N GLU A 523 8.72 16.74 23.93
CA GLU A 523 9.72 16.90 24.99
C GLU A 523 10.96 17.64 24.49
N ASP A 524 11.48 17.26 23.30
CA ASP A 524 12.63 17.94 22.67
C ASP A 524 12.29 19.40 22.35
N ALA A 525 11.09 19.65 21.79
CA ALA A 525 10.62 21.00 21.46
C ALA A 525 10.42 21.84 22.73
N GLN A 526 9.82 21.26 23.77
CA GLN A 526 9.63 21.91 25.07
C GLN A 526 10.98 22.32 25.67
N GLU A 527 11.95 21.40 25.73
CA GLU A 527 13.27 21.67 26.31
C GLU A 527 13.97 22.82 25.58
N VAL A 528 13.89 22.84 24.25
CA VAL A 528 14.49 23.90 23.42
C VAL A 528 13.83 25.26 23.66
N LEU A 529 12.50 25.28 23.81
CA LEU A 529 11.73 26.52 23.99
C LEU A 529 11.84 27.07 25.41
N THR A 530 11.82 26.24 26.45
CA THR A 530 11.87 26.71 27.84
C THR A 530 13.26 27.18 28.27
N ASN A 531 14.31 26.60 27.69
CA ASN A 531 15.71 26.92 28.01
C ASN A 531 16.38 27.84 26.98
N ASP A 532 15.60 28.43 26.06
CA ASP A 532 16.10 29.32 25.00
C ASP A 532 17.31 28.72 24.23
N MET A 533 17.28 27.41 23.92
CA MET A 533 18.41 26.70 23.30
C MET A 533 18.43 26.80 21.78
N GLY A 534 17.35 27.26 21.16
CA GLY A 534 17.22 27.26 19.70
C GLY A 534 18.27 28.12 18.99
N THR A 535 18.63 27.68 17.80
CA THR A 535 19.59 28.34 16.91
C THR A 535 18.96 28.64 15.55
N ASP A 536 19.69 29.31 14.67
CA ASP A 536 19.29 29.57 13.29
C ASP A 536 19.23 28.30 12.42
N LYS A 537 19.66 27.13 12.93
CA LYS A 537 19.51 25.85 12.23
C LYS A 537 18.10 25.30 12.24
N ILE A 538 17.26 25.70 13.20
CA ILE A 538 15.89 25.19 13.31
C ILE A 538 15.03 25.83 12.21
N GLU A 539 14.42 24.98 11.40
CA GLU A 539 13.48 25.33 10.34
C GLU A 539 12.03 25.01 10.70
N GLY A 540 11.77 24.02 11.56
CA GLY A 540 10.41 23.64 11.92
C GLY A 540 10.27 23.17 13.36
N ILE A 541 9.19 23.57 14.02
CA ILE A 541 8.83 23.14 15.38
C ILE A 541 7.36 22.71 15.39
N MET A 542 7.12 21.50 15.89
CA MET A 542 5.81 21.02 16.29
C MET A 542 5.86 20.68 17.78
N LEU A 543 5.06 21.42 18.56
CA LEU A 543 4.87 21.21 19.97
C LEU A 543 3.41 20.79 20.19
N ARG A 544 3.19 19.48 20.26
CA ARG A 544 1.86 18.89 20.45
C ARG A 544 1.89 17.93 21.62
N PHE A 545 1.26 18.32 22.72
CA PHE A 545 1.11 17.44 23.88
C PHE A 545 -0.14 16.56 23.75
N PRO A 546 -0.13 15.32 24.29
CA PRO A 546 -1.33 14.48 24.38
C PRO A 546 -2.43 15.12 25.22
N ASN A 547 -2.04 15.81 26.29
CA ASN A 547 -2.92 16.52 27.22
C ASN A 547 -2.47 17.98 27.33
N GLU A 548 -3.32 18.83 27.89
CA GLU A 548 -2.98 20.23 28.14
C GLU A 548 -1.82 20.39 29.12
N GLU A 549 -0.74 21.05 28.68
CA GLU A 549 0.47 21.25 29.49
C GLU A 549 0.80 22.73 29.65
N LYS A 550 1.19 23.13 30.87
CA LYS A 550 1.58 24.51 31.19
C LYS A 550 3.10 24.66 31.12
N LEU A 551 3.56 25.58 30.29
CA LEU A 551 4.98 25.83 30.05
C LEU A 551 5.41 27.18 30.61
N GLN A 552 6.46 27.16 31.42
CA GLN A 552 7.15 28.35 31.90
C GLN A 552 8.32 28.66 30.96
N TRP A 553 8.36 29.86 30.40
CA TRP A 553 9.43 30.29 29.49
C TRP A 553 9.61 31.81 29.50
N SER A 554 10.70 32.28 28.86
CA SER A 554 11.08 33.69 28.83
C SER A 554 10.41 34.52 27.72
N GLY A 555 9.80 33.85 26.75
CA GLY A 555 9.30 34.44 25.49
C GLY A 555 10.37 34.85 24.48
N GLU A 556 11.66 34.63 24.76
CA GLU A 556 12.79 35.05 23.90
C GLU A 556 13.28 33.95 22.95
N ALA A 557 12.86 32.68 23.13
CA ALA A 557 13.42 31.51 22.44
C ALA A 557 13.53 31.67 20.92
N PHE A 558 12.53 32.29 20.28
CA PHE A 558 12.47 32.42 18.83
C PHE A 558 13.43 33.46 18.24
N LYS A 559 14.01 34.35 19.06
CA LYS A 559 14.85 35.46 18.59
C LYS A 559 16.06 35.01 17.76
N ARG A 560 16.63 33.84 18.08
CA ARG A 560 17.79 33.28 17.38
C ARG A 560 17.41 32.36 16.21
N MET A 561 16.15 31.94 16.10
CA MET A 561 15.67 30.96 15.12
C MET A 561 15.24 31.62 13.80
N LYS A 562 16.17 32.34 13.16
CA LYS A 562 15.87 33.19 11.99
C LYS A 562 15.35 32.42 10.77
N ASN A 563 15.69 31.14 10.66
CA ASN A 563 15.28 30.28 9.53
C ASN A 563 14.00 29.49 9.79
N LEU A 564 13.37 29.65 10.96
CA LEU A 564 12.12 28.96 11.30
C LEU A 564 11.01 29.34 10.30
N ARG A 565 10.48 28.31 9.63
CA ARG A 565 9.44 28.40 8.61
C ARG A 565 8.13 27.73 9.01
N ILE A 566 8.15 26.74 9.90
CA ILE A 566 6.95 26.04 10.38
C ILE A 566 6.90 26.10 11.90
N LEU A 567 5.82 26.64 12.46
CA LEU A 567 5.53 26.59 13.89
C LEU A 567 4.10 26.07 14.09
N MET A 568 3.99 24.92 14.74
CA MET A 568 2.73 24.28 15.10
C MET A 568 2.70 24.02 16.61
N VAL A 569 1.69 24.53 17.30
CA VAL A 569 1.56 24.45 18.75
C VAL A 569 0.13 24.07 19.11
N GLU A 570 0.00 22.94 19.82
CA GLU A 570 -1.29 22.38 20.23
C GLU A 570 -1.17 21.81 21.66
N ASN A 571 -2.21 22.05 22.47
CA ASN A 571 -2.27 21.63 23.88
C ASN A 571 -1.14 22.17 24.78
N ALA A 572 -0.52 23.31 24.43
CA ALA A 572 0.52 23.96 25.22
C ALA A 572 0.10 25.37 25.66
N TYR A 573 0.13 25.63 26.97
CA TYR A 573 -0.22 26.91 27.59
C TYR A 573 1.02 27.60 28.15
N PHE A 574 1.44 28.69 27.52
CA PHE A 574 2.64 29.41 27.92
C PHE A 574 2.35 30.45 29.01
N SER A 575 3.30 30.62 29.93
CA SER A 575 3.25 31.58 31.04
C SER A 575 3.16 33.04 30.57
N GLU A 576 3.88 33.34 29.50
CA GLU A 576 3.95 34.63 28.83
C GLU A 576 3.89 34.40 27.32
N GLY A 577 3.57 35.43 26.53
CA GLY A 577 3.63 35.29 25.08
C GLY A 577 5.00 35.58 24.47
N PRO A 578 5.19 35.21 23.19
CA PRO A 578 6.47 35.41 22.53
C PRO A 578 6.76 36.91 22.37
N LYS A 579 8.00 37.31 22.68
CA LYS A 579 8.48 38.68 22.47
C LYS A 579 8.95 38.92 21.04
N HIS A 580 9.30 37.84 20.34
CA HIS A 580 9.78 37.84 18.97
C HIS A 580 9.17 36.66 18.20
N LEU A 581 8.82 36.87 16.93
CA LEU A 581 8.47 35.81 15.99
C LEU A 581 9.30 36.00 14.70
N PRO A 582 9.82 34.92 14.09
CA PRO A 582 10.68 35.04 12.92
C PRO A 582 9.87 35.35 11.66
N ASN A 583 10.26 36.39 10.92
CA ASN A 583 9.60 36.80 9.67
C ASN A 583 9.75 35.80 8.52
N ASN A 584 10.53 34.73 8.72
CA ASN A 584 10.65 33.62 7.77
C ASN A 584 9.56 32.55 7.95
N LEU A 585 8.56 32.75 8.81
CA LEU A 585 7.45 31.82 8.94
C LEU A 585 6.64 31.71 7.64
N ARG A 586 6.21 30.48 7.34
CA ARG A 586 5.25 30.09 6.29
C ARG A 586 3.98 29.52 6.92
N VAL A 587 4.14 28.83 8.04
CA VAL A 587 3.04 28.29 8.85
C VAL A 587 3.19 28.78 10.28
N LEU A 588 2.15 29.45 10.77
CA LEU A 588 1.95 29.74 12.19
C LEU A 588 0.59 29.16 12.60
N ASP A 589 0.61 27.97 13.17
CA ASP A 589 -0.56 27.34 13.79
C ASP A 589 -0.32 27.26 15.30
N TRP A 590 -0.95 28.14 16.06
CA TRP A 590 -0.73 28.24 17.50
C TRP A 590 -2.05 28.36 18.24
N LYS A 591 -2.60 27.20 18.60
CA LYS A 591 -3.81 27.11 19.42
C LYS A 591 -3.55 27.65 20.83
N ASN A 592 -4.50 28.37 21.40
CA ASN A 592 -4.37 29.03 22.71
C ASN A 592 -3.22 30.04 22.78
N TYR A 593 -2.99 30.78 21.69
CA TYR A 593 -1.92 31.78 21.65
C TYR A 593 -2.02 32.76 22.85
N PRO A 594 -0.94 32.91 23.64
CA PRO A 594 -1.00 33.47 25.00
C PRO A 594 -1.11 35.01 25.07
N SER A 595 -0.75 35.72 23.99
CA SER A 595 -0.67 37.18 23.97
C SER A 595 -1.91 37.84 23.35
N MET A 596 -2.21 39.06 23.82
CA MET A 596 -3.24 39.92 23.25
C MET A 596 -2.85 40.52 21.89
N SER A 597 -1.56 40.50 21.53
CA SER A 597 -1.06 40.97 20.24
C SER A 597 0.07 40.11 19.71
N LEU A 598 0.31 40.18 18.39
CA LEU A 598 1.53 39.66 17.78
C LEU A 598 2.71 40.60 18.07
N PRO A 599 3.96 40.10 18.10
CA PRO A 599 5.13 40.94 18.29
C PRO A 599 5.19 42.10 17.27
N PRO A 600 5.58 43.30 17.68
CA PRO A 600 5.56 44.48 16.81
C PRO A 600 6.57 44.41 15.65
N ASP A 601 7.60 43.56 15.76
CA ASP A 601 8.62 43.32 14.73
C ASP A 601 8.26 42.18 13.74
N PHE A 602 7.10 41.55 13.92
CA PHE A 602 6.66 40.41 13.14
C PHE A 602 5.89 40.83 11.86
N HIS A 603 6.62 41.00 10.76
CA HIS A 603 6.13 41.32 9.42
C HIS A 603 6.46 40.20 8.41
N PRO A 604 5.81 39.02 8.49
CA PRO A 604 6.12 37.90 7.60
C PRO A 604 5.53 38.15 6.20
N LYS A 605 6.36 38.12 5.16
CA LYS A 605 5.93 38.38 3.77
C LYS A 605 5.36 37.16 3.05
N ASN A 606 5.77 35.97 3.47
CA ASN A 606 5.47 34.71 2.80
C ASN A 606 4.64 33.77 3.69
N LEU A 607 3.95 34.31 4.70
CA LEU A 607 3.07 33.51 5.55
C LEU A 607 1.87 33.04 4.71
N VAL A 608 1.58 31.74 4.74
CA VAL A 608 0.50 31.11 3.96
C VAL A 608 -0.45 30.26 4.82
N VAL A 609 -0.16 30.15 6.11
CA VAL A 609 -1.09 29.59 7.10
C VAL A 609 -0.95 30.42 8.37
N LEU A 610 -2.05 31.02 8.80
CA LEU A 610 -2.17 31.68 10.09
C LEU A 610 -3.39 31.14 10.83
N SER A 611 -3.14 30.20 11.74
CA SER A 611 -4.13 29.60 12.62
C SER A 611 -3.84 30.00 14.06
N LEU A 612 -4.75 30.78 14.67
CA LEU A 612 -4.64 31.22 16.07
C LEU A 612 -5.96 30.92 16.80
N LEU A 613 -6.38 29.67 16.74
CA LEU A 613 -7.63 29.22 17.37
C LEU A 613 -7.55 29.33 18.90
N ASP A 614 -8.68 29.68 19.52
CA ASP A 614 -8.82 29.86 20.97
C ASP A 614 -7.79 30.85 21.58
N SER A 615 -7.33 31.82 20.79
CA SER A 615 -6.31 32.78 21.22
C SER A 615 -6.87 33.89 22.11
N ARG A 616 -5.98 34.53 22.89
CA ARG A 616 -6.29 35.79 23.59
C ARG A 616 -6.13 37.02 22.69
N LEU A 617 -5.93 36.86 21.39
CA LEU A 617 -5.60 37.97 20.51
C LEU A 617 -6.72 39.02 20.51
N LYS A 618 -6.36 40.30 20.64
CA LYS A 618 -7.23 41.45 20.43
C LYS A 618 -6.92 42.07 19.09
N LEU A 619 -7.90 41.98 18.18
CA LEU A 619 -7.74 42.40 16.79
C LEU A 619 -7.50 43.91 16.63
N LYS A 620 -8.09 44.74 17.51
CA LYS A 620 -7.96 46.21 17.47
C LYS A 620 -6.53 46.71 17.71
N GLU A 621 -5.72 45.94 18.45
CA GLU A 621 -4.33 46.25 18.78
C GLU A 621 -3.33 45.59 17.81
N SER A 622 -3.78 44.59 17.04
CA SER A 622 -2.92 43.73 16.21
C SER A 622 -3.02 44.01 14.71
N LEU A 623 -4.07 44.68 14.22
CA LEU A 623 -4.38 44.79 12.78
C LEU A 623 -3.75 45.99 12.04
N ASN A 624 -2.67 46.59 12.55
CA ASN A 624 -1.88 47.56 11.77
C ASN A 624 -1.10 46.92 10.60
N PHE A 625 -1.21 45.61 10.39
CA PHE A 625 -0.61 44.89 9.26
C PHE A 625 -1.51 44.96 8.01
N LYS A 626 -1.21 45.87 7.08
CA LYS A 626 -1.79 45.93 5.73
C LYS A 626 -1.62 44.64 4.87
N GLY A 627 -1.05 43.56 5.41
CA GLY A 627 -0.76 42.32 4.68
C GLY A 627 -1.41 41.05 5.25
N LEU A 628 -2.07 41.10 6.42
CA LEU A 628 -2.64 39.88 7.03
C LEU A 628 -3.90 39.36 6.31
N TYR A 629 -4.65 40.24 5.63
CA TYR A 629 -5.88 39.89 4.91
C TYR A 629 -5.65 39.35 3.49
N GLU A 630 -4.38 39.20 3.07
CA GLU A 630 -3.97 38.57 1.81
C GLU A 630 -3.21 37.25 2.04
N ILE A 631 -3.28 36.70 3.26
CA ILE A 631 -2.70 35.38 3.60
C ILE A 631 -3.72 34.31 3.23
N ASP A 632 -3.33 33.39 2.36
CA ASP A 632 -4.11 32.17 2.09
C ASP A 632 -4.34 31.34 3.38
N ASN A 633 -5.47 30.65 3.48
CA ASN A 633 -5.81 29.79 4.62
C ASN A 633 -5.75 30.50 5.99
N LEU A 634 -6.32 31.71 6.06
CA LEU A 634 -6.51 32.43 7.32
C LEU A 634 -7.56 31.71 8.17
N ASN A 635 -7.26 31.37 9.43
CA ASN A 635 -8.24 30.86 10.39
C ASN A 635 -7.96 31.37 11.80
N VAL A 636 -8.61 32.46 12.18
CA VAL A 636 -8.34 33.19 13.42
C VAL A 636 -9.59 33.22 14.28
N LEU A 637 -9.45 32.77 15.53
CA LEU A 637 -10.44 32.97 16.58
C LEU A 637 -9.84 33.89 17.65
N ALA A 638 -10.42 35.08 17.81
CA ALA A 638 -9.85 36.16 18.59
C ALA A 638 -10.92 36.91 19.38
N ALA A 639 -10.55 37.51 20.51
CA ALA A 639 -11.43 38.37 21.27
C ALA A 639 -11.72 39.67 20.49
N GLY A 640 -13.00 40.03 20.35
CA GLY A 640 -13.43 41.22 19.64
C GLY A 640 -14.94 41.30 19.45
N GLY A 641 -15.49 42.51 19.56
CA GLY A 641 -16.93 42.78 19.37
C GLY A 641 -17.29 43.44 18.04
N GLU A 642 -16.30 43.75 17.19
CA GLU A 642 -16.48 44.55 15.98
C GLU A 642 -15.77 43.90 14.79
N ILE A 643 -16.47 43.77 13.65
CA ILE A 643 -15.87 43.30 12.40
C ILE A 643 -14.77 44.30 11.98
N PRO A 644 -13.56 43.84 11.60
CA PRO A 644 -12.48 44.74 11.22
C PRO A 644 -12.86 45.71 10.09
N GLU A 645 -12.35 46.94 10.15
CA GLU A 645 -12.74 48.01 9.23
C GLU A 645 -12.40 47.74 7.75
N TRP A 646 -11.42 46.87 7.49
CA TRP A 646 -10.98 46.54 6.14
C TRP A 646 -11.88 45.52 5.41
N PHE A 647 -12.86 44.90 6.09
CA PHE A 647 -13.84 44.03 5.43
C PHE A 647 -14.66 44.81 4.39
N ASP A 648 -14.71 44.28 3.16
CA ASP A 648 -15.36 44.96 2.03
C ASP A 648 -16.87 45.13 2.24
N HIS A 649 -17.51 44.18 2.94
CA HIS A 649 -18.91 44.26 3.32
C HIS A 649 -19.15 43.72 4.73
N ARG A 650 -20.00 44.42 5.48
CA ARG A 650 -20.29 44.18 6.89
C ARG A 650 -21.79 44.30 7.13
N SER A 651 -22.32 43.38 7.92
CA SER A 651 -23.74 43.32 8.28
C SER A 651 -23.91 43.14 9.78
N GLU A 652 -25.01 43.66 10.32
CA GLU A 652 -25.44 43.39 11.69
C GLU A 652 -26.23 42.08 11.71
N GLY A 653 -25.98 41.25 12.72
CA GLY A 653 -26.53 39.90 12.77
C GLY A 653 -25.71 38.88 11.95
N GLY A 654 -26.23 37.67 11.80
CA GLY A 654 -25.55 36.59 11.12
C GLY A 654 -25.76 36.51 9.61
N TYR A 655 -26.38 37.50 8.95
CA TYR A 655 -26.75 37.39 7.54
C TYR A 655 -26.10 38.48 6.68
N LEU A 656 -25.52 38.10 5.55
CA LEU A 656 -24.99 39.02 4.53
C LEU A 656 -25.37 38.54 3.11
N SER A 657 -25.48 39.50 2.18
CA SER A 657 -25.72 39.17 0.76
C SER A 657 -25.00 40.12 -0.19
N PHE A 658 -24.51 39.57 -1.30
CA PHE A 658 -23.78 40.30 -2.33
C PHE A 658 -24.01 39.64 -3.69
N PHE A 659 -23.62 40.32 -4.77
CA PHE A 659 -23.79 39.81 -6.13
C PHE A 659 -22.44 39.45 -6.74
N VAL A 660 -22.41 38.34 -7.48
CA VAL A 660 -21.22 37.86 -8.19
C VAL A 660 -21.59 37.47 -9.63
N ARG A 661 -20.64 37.54 -10.55
CA ARG A 661 -20.83 37.04 -11.93
C ARG A 661 -19.57 36.36 -12.45
N GLY A 662 -19.72 35.46 -13.41
CA GLY A 662 -18.60 34.66 -13.91
C GLY A 662 -18.22 33.57 -12.91
N LYS A 663 -17.15 33.78 -12.14
CA LYS A 663 -16.66 32.81 -11.14
C LYS A 663 -16.99 33.24 -9.71
N PHE A 664 -17.14 32.27 -8.82
CA PHE A 664 -17.34 32.51 -7.40
C PHE A 664 -16.05 33.14 -6.82
N PRO A 665 -16.17 34.23 -6.04
CA PRO A 665 -15.00 34.92 -5.50
C PRO A 665 -14.34 34.11 -4.38
N VAL A 666 -13.02 34.22 -4.28
CA VAL A 666 -12.29 33.72 -3.11
C VAL A 666 -12.51 34.71 -1.98
N ILE A 667 -13.08 34.26 -0.86
CA ILE A 667 -13.53 35.13 0.23
C ILE A 667 -13.08 34.68 1.62
N ILE A 668 -12.78 35.67 2.45
CA ILE A 668 -12.67 35.55 3.90
C ILE A 668 -14.02 35.91 4.51
N LEU A 669 -14.48 35.07 5.43
CA LEU A 669 -15.67 35.32 6.21
C LEU A 669 -15.31 35.71 7.63
N CYS A 670 -16.11 36.58 8.21
CA CYS A 670 -16.02 36.99 9.60
C CYS A 670 -17.38 36.82 10.27
N SER A 671 -17.41 36.22 11.45
CA SER A 671 -18.57 36.20 12.33
C SER A 671 -18.19 36.69 13.72
N VAL A 672 -19.00 37.61 14.27
CA VAL A 672 -18.85 38.14 15.62
C VAL A 672 -19.88 37.46 16.50
N MET A 673 -19.42 36.65 17.42
CA MET A 673 -20.22 35.90 18.38
C MET A 673 -20.28 36.69 19.67
N GLY A 674 -21.49 36.92 20.18
CA GLY A 674 -21.64 37.56 21.49
C GLY A 674 -21.00 36.73 22.61
N ALA A 675 -20.57 37.36 23.69
CA ALA A 675 -20.03 36.71 24.88
C ALA A 675 -20.91 35.55 25.38
N MET A 676 -20.30 34.36 25.56
CA MET A 676 -20.96 33.15 26.06
C MET A 676 -20.07 32.46 27.10
N SER A 677 -20.63 31.64 27.99
CA SER A 677 -19.89 30.96 29.06
C SER A 677 -19.76 29.43 28.88
N TYR A 678 -20.07 28.89 27.70
CA TYR A 678 -20.12 27.44 27.43
C TYR A 678 -19.76 27.11 25.97
N PHE A 679 -19.52 25.83 25.67
CA PHE A 679 -19.30 25.32 24.31
C PHE A 679 -20.51 25.59 23.40
N PHE A 680 -20.26 25.98 22.15
CA PHE A 680 -21.32 26.23 21.16
C PHE A 680 -20.92 25.76 19.77
N GLN A 681 -21.91 25.67 18.89
CA GLN A 681 -21.73 25.31 17.47
C GLN A 681 -22.23 26.46 16.61
N VAL A 682 -21.41 26.91 15.66
CA VAL A 682 -21.78 27.85 14.61
C VAL A 682 -22.11 27.06 13.36
N GLU A 683 -23.26 27.31 12.77
CA GLU A 683 -23.56 26.80 11.42
C GLU A 683 -23.46 27.93 10.41
N LEU A 684 -22.74 27.68 9.33
CA LEU A 684 -22.65 28.55 8.16
C LEU A 684 -23.45 27.90 7.04
N SER A 685 -24.41 28.63 6.47
CA SER A 685 -25.06 28.25 5.23
C SER A 685 -24.74 29.25 4.12
N LEU A 686 -24.45 28.71 2.94
CA LEU A 686 -24.21 29.46 1.71
C LEU A 686 -25.28 29.07 0.71
N SER A 687 -25.94 30.08 0.14
CA SER A 687 -26.89 29.89 -0.95
C SER A 687 -26.60 30.82 -2.11
N ILE A 688 -26.83 30.32 -3.32
CA ILE A 688 -26.66 31.04 -4.58
C ILE A 688 -28.02 31.04 -5.28
N ASN A 689 -28.55 32.22 -5.59
CA ASN A 689 -29.87 32.43 -6.18
C ASN A 689 -31.00 31.71 -5.42
N GLY A 690 -30.91 31.69 -4.08
CA GLY A 690 -31.90 31.04 -3.20
C GLY A 690 -31.79 29.51 -3.12
N VAL A 691 -30.79 28.89 -3.75
CA VAL A 691 -30.47 27.46 -3.60
C VAL A 691 -29.35 27.31 -2.59
N GLU A 692 -29.56 26.58 -1.50
CA GLU A 692 -28.50 26.23 -0.56
C GLU A 692 -27.49 25.28 -1.24
N VAL A 693 -26.23 25.69 -1.28
CA VAL A 693 -25.14 24.97 -1.97
C VAL A 693 -24.12 24.40 -0.98
N TYR A 694 -24.06 24.93 0.25
CA TYR A 694 -23.11 24.48 1.26
C TYR A 694 -23.59 24.77 2.68
N LEU A 695 -23.32 23.84 3.59
CA LEU A 695 -23.62 23.93 5.02
C LEU A 695 -22.43 23.38 5.83
N LEU A 696 -21.94 24.18 6.78
CA LEU A 696 -20.85 23.82 7.70
C LEU A 696 -21.33 23.93 9.14
N GLY A 697 -20.97 22.96 9.98
CA GLY A 697 -21.07 23.07 11.44
C GLY A 697 -19.68 23.10 12.08
N ALA A 698 -19.37 24.14 12.85
CA ALA A 698 -18.11 24.31 13.56
C ALA A 698 -18.34 24.50 15.07
N GLY A 699 -17.64 23.72 15.90
CA GLY A 699 -17.75 23.78 17.36
C GLY A 699 -16.61 24.59 17.98
N PHE A 700 -16.93 25.46 18.95
CA PHE A 700 -15.97 26.31 19.65
C PHE A 700 -16.20 26.31 21.16
N SER A 701 -15.12 26.52 21.91
CA SER A 701 -15.14 26.82 23.35
C SER A 701 -14.66 28.26 23.55
N VAL A 702 -15.53 29.15 24.02
CA VAL A 702 -15.23 30.58 24.10
C VAL A 702 -15.53 31.11 25.51
N GLY A 703 -14.74 32.08 25.95
CA GLY A 703 -14.89 32.75 27.24
C GLY A 703 -15.93 33.87 27.26
N CYS A 704 -16.05 34.57 28.41
CA CYS A 704 -17.06 35.59 28.70
C CYS A 704 -16.95 36.91 27.90
N GLU A 705 -16.25 36.94 26.76
CA GLU A 705 -16.06 38.12 25.92
C GLU A 705 -16.57 37.85 24.49
N ASP A 706 -16.93 38.92 23.76
CA ASP A 706 -17.29 38.80 22.35
C ASP A 706 -16.10 38.24 21.57
N THR A 707 -16.38 37.36 20.61
CA THR A 707 -15.35 36.63 19.87
C THR A 707 -15.59 36.72 18.37
N ILE A 708 -14.51 36.91 17.65
CA ILE A 708 -14.48 37.02 16.19
C ILE A 708 -13.86 35.74 15.65
N TRP A 709 -14.59 35.10 14.74
CA TRP A 709 -14.05 34.02 13.92
C TRP A 709 -13.89 34.54 12.49
N MET A 710 -12.64 34.65 12.04
CA MET A 710 -12.28 34.95 10.66
C MET A 710 -11.71 33.70 10.01
N HIS A 711 -12.25 33.29 8.86
CA HIS A 711 -11.77 32.11 8.19
C HIS A 711 -11.89 32.21 6.67
N ASP A 712 -10.96 31.57 5.96
CA ASP A 712 -11.06 31.34 4.53
C ASP A 712 -12.21 30.33 4.27
N LEU A 713 -13.10 30.62 3.32
CA LEU A 713 -14.19 29.71 3.00
C LEU A 713 -13.68 28.39 2.38
N ARG A 714 -12.54 28.42 1.68
CA ARG A 714 -11.94 27.24 1.02
C ARG A 714 -11.54 26.16 2.03
N ASP A 715 -11.12 26.54 3.23
CA ASP A 715 -10.64 25.63 4.28
C ASP A 715 -11.70 24.63 4.77
N HIS A 716 -12.97 24.86 4.41
CA HIS A 716 -14.08 24.04 4.85
C HIS A 716 -14.71 23.21 3.71
N MET A 717 -14.23 23.36 2.48
CA MET A 717 -14.77 22.68 1.30
C MET A 717 -13.76 21.68 0.74
N SER A 718 -14.24 20.54 0.23
CA SER A 718 -13.41 19.72 -0.65
C SER A 718 -13.17 20.44 -1.98
N THR A 719 -12.09 20.09 -2.70
CA THR A 719 -11.77 20.64 -4.02
C THR A 719 -12.98 20.54 -4.97
N GLN A 720 -13.68 19.40 -4.93
CA GLN A 720 -14.88 19.19 -5.75
C GLN A 720 -16.06 20.08 -5.32
N GLN A 721 -16.26 20.32 -4.01
CA GLN A 721 -17.30 21.24 -3.54
C GLN A 721 -17.02 22.68 -3.99
N TRP A 722 -15.76 23.11 -3.88
CA TRP A 722 -15.34 24.44 -4.30
C TRP A 722 -15.52 24.64 -5.81
N GLU A 723 -15.04 23.70 -6.63
CA GLU A 723 -15.19 23.72 -8.09
C GLU A 723 -16.67 23.70 -8.54
N ASN A 724 -17.55 23.08 -7.75
CA ASN A 724 -18.97 23.02 -8.05
C ASN A 724 -19.73 24.31 -7.74
N LEU A 725 -19.16 25.27 -6.99
CA LEU A 725 -19.84 26.54 -6.71
C LEU A 725 -20.18 27.30 -7.99
N ASP A 726 -19.28 27.25 -8.98
CA ASP A 726 -19.46 27.90 -10.28
C ASP A 726 -20.63 27.32 -11.08
N ILE A 727 -21.02 26.05 -10.84
CA ILE A 727 -22.18 25.42 -11.52
C ILE A 727 -23.50 26.11 -11.15
N HIS A 728 -23.56 26.69 -9.95
CA HIS A 728 -24.74 27.41 -9.46
C HIS A 728 -24.79 28.86 -9.94
N LEU A 729 -23.74 29.35 -10.60
CA LEU A 729 -23.69 30.66 -11.21
C LEU A 729 -24.21 30.59 -12.66
N GLN A 730 -25.17 31.43 -12.98
CA GLN A 730 -25.60 31.64 -14.37
C GLN A 730 -24.53 32.46 -15.10
N ASN A 731 -23.97 31.89 -16.17
CA ASN A 731 -22.97 32.57 -17.00
C ASN A 731 -23.50 33.93 -17.49
N ASP A 732 -22.63 34.94 -17.46
CA ASP A 732 -22.89 36.34 -17.84
C ASP A 732 -23.94 37.14 -17.05
N HIS A 733 -24.60 36.55 -16.03
CA HIS A 733 -25.59 37.23 -15.18
C HIS A 733 -25.08 37.49 -13.76
N TRP A 734 -25.69 38.46 -13.07
CA TRP A 734 -25.44 38.71 -11.65
C TRP A 734 -26.21 37.69 -10.82
N ASN A 735 -25.47 36.89 -10.04
CA ASN A 735 -25.99 35.88 -9.15
C ASN A 735 -25.96 36.41 -7.72
N ARG A 736 -27.06 36.22 -6.99
CA ARG A 736 -27.17 36.64 -5.60
C ARG A 736 -26.57 35.56 -4.70
N VAL A 737 -25.53 35.91 -3.96
CA VAL A 737 -24.91 35.07 -2.94
C VAL A 737 -25.43 35.52 -1.58
N GLU A 738 -25.91 34.57 -0.78
CA GLU A 738 -26.39 34.82 0.58
C GLU A 738 -25.66 33.89 1.53
N ILE A 739 -25.10 34.46 2.59
CA ILE A 739 -24.37 33.75 3.63
C ILE A 739 -25.07 34.01 4.95
N SER A 740 -25.37 32.94 5.68
CA SER A 740 -25.96 33.03 7.00
C SER A 740 -25.17 32.25 8.04
N PHE A 741 -25.01 32.84 9.21
CA PHE A 741 -24.38 32.28 10.40
C PHE A 741 -25.45 32.13 11.48
N THR A 742 -25.62 30.91 11.95
CA THR A 742 -26.44 30.60 13.13
C THR A 742 -25.53 30.05 14.23
N ILE A 743 -25.95 30.20 15.48
CA ILE A 743 -25.21 29.67 16.63
C ILE A 743 -26.17 28.89 17.52
N SER A 744 -25.74 27.73 18.01
CA SER A 744 -26.59 26.83 18.80
C SER A 744 -27.04 27.45 20.12
N THR A 745 -26.23 28.33 20.70
CA THR A 745 -26.57 29.14 21.87
C THR A 745 -25.99 30.55 21.71
N GLY A 746 -26.77 31.59 22.02
CA GLY A 746 -26.33 32.99 21.93
C GLY A 746 -26.83 33.71 20.68
N LYS A 747 -26.08 34.74 20.24
CA LYS A 747 -26.41 35.55 19.06
C LYS A 747 -25.15 35.93 18.29
N ILE A 748 -25.20 35.81 16.96
CA ILE A 748 -24.24 36.46 16.07
C ILE A 748 -24.55 37.96 16.04
N LYS A 749 -23.61 38.78 16.51
CA LYS A 749 -23.72 40.24 16.58
C LYS A 749 -23.48 40.91 15.22
N GLY A 750 -22.63 40.32 14.40
CA GLY A 750 -22.34 40.79 13.05
C GLY A 750 -21.63 39.75 12.23
N CYS A 751 -21.69 39.90 10.91
CA CYS A 751 -20.89 39.11 9.98
C CYS A 751 -20.34 40.00 8.86
N GLY A 752 -19.21 39.59 8.29
CA GLY A 752 -18.53 40.31 7.23
C GLY A 752 -17.97 39.37 6.18
N VAL A 753 -17.78 39.92 4.98
CA VAL A 753 -17.09 39.26 3.87
C VAL A 753 -16.02 40.18 3.30
N HIS A 754 -14.86 39.61 3.02
CA HIS A 754 -13.77 40.25 2.27
C HIS A 754 -13.42 39.37 1.08
N ALA A 755 -13.22 39.94 -0.09
CA ALA A 755 -12.77 39.22 -1.27
C ALA A 755 -11.25 39.38 -1.45
N TYR A 756 -10.53 38.27 -1.65
CA TYR A 756 -9.10 38.31 -1.94
C TYR A 756 -8.86 38.99 -3.28
N LYS A 757 -8.40 40.23 -3.25
CA LYS A 757 -8.26 41.09 -4.44
C LYS A 757 -7.26 40.56 -5.47
N GLN A 758 -6.32 39.72 -5.05
CA GLN A 758 -5.32 39.10 -5.93
C GLN A 758 -5.89 37.91 -6.73
N GLU A 759 -6.88 37.21 -6.18
CA GLU A 759 -7.48 36.01 -6.79
C GLU A 759 -8.89 36.26 -7.35
N THR A 760 -9.52 37.35 -6.95
CA THR A 760 -10.89 37.70 -7.32
C THR A 760 -10.91 38.92 -8.23
N SER A 761 -11.58 38.80 -9.38
CA SER A 761 -11.89 39.97 -10.22
C SER A 761 -12.95 40.84 -9.53
N MET A 762 -12.52 41.94 -8.92
CA MET A 762 -13.41 42.85 -8.20
C MET A 762 -14.46 43.52 -9.11
N GLU A 763 -14.26 43.55 -10.42
CA GLU A 763 -15.28 43.99 -11.40
C GLU A 763 -16.49 43.05 -11.48
N ASN A 764 -16.35 41.84 -10.94
CA ASN A 764 -17.35 40.79 -10.93
C ASN A 764 -17.96 40.55 -9.55
N VAL A 765 -17.66 41.40 -8.57
CA VAL A 765 -18.24 41.35 -7.23
C VAL A 765 -18.89 42.70 -6.91
N ARG A 766 -20.14 42.67 -6.45
CA ARG A 766 -20.89 43.84 -6.01
C ARG A 766 -21.44 43.61 -4.61
N PHE A 767 -20.83 44.27 -3.63
CA PHE A 767 -21.35 44.32 -2.28
C PHE A 767 -22.54 45.27 -2.22
N THR A 768 -23.60 44.87 -1.51
CA THR A 768 -24.76 45.73 -1.30
C THR A 768 -24.36 46.85 -0.33
N SER A 769 -24.30 48.10 -0.81
CA SER A 769 -23.92 49.25 0.01
C SER A 769 -25.06 49.69 0.96
N ARG A 770 -24.70 50.18 2.15
CA ARG A 770 -25.58 50.87 3.12
C ARG A 770 -25.73 52.39 2.85
N ASP A 771 -25.38 52.89 1.66
CA ASP A 771 -25.51 54.32 1.34
C ASP A 771 -26.93 54.67 0.85
N PRO A 772 -27.72 55.50 1.58
CA PRO A 772 -29.11 55.80 1.24
C PRO A 772 -29.29 56.45 -0.14
N GLN A 773 -28.25 57.08 -0.70
CA GLN A 773 -28.33 57.74 -2.01
C GLN A 773 -28.21 56.76 -3.19
N ASN A 774 -27.57 55.60 -3.00
CA ASN A 774 -27.48 54.55 -4.03
C ASN A 774 -28.67 53.57 -4.01
N LEU A 775 -29.61 53.72 -3.07
CA LEU A 775 -30.81 52.89 -3.02
C LEU A 775 -31.70 53.12 -4.24
N MET A 776 -31.74 54.35 -4.76
CA MET A 776 -32.54 54.71 -5.95
C MET A 776 -31.94 54.15 -7.23
N ASP A 777 -30.61 54.15 -7.36
CA ASP A 777 -29.92 53.55 -8.50
C ASP A 777 -30.02 52.01 -8.47
N ASN A 778 -29.91 51.39 -7.29
CA ASN A 778 -30.10 49.94 -7.12
C ASN A 778 -31.56 49.49 -7.33
N LEU A 779 -32.55 50.31 -6.95
CA LEU A 779 -33.98 50.06 -7.27
C LEU A 779 -34.27 50.22 -8.76
N GLN A 780 -33.62 51.14 -9.45
CA GLN A 780 -33.73 51.27 -10.91
C GLN A 780 -33.03 50.13 -11.65
N ILE A 781 -31.90 49.62 -11.15
CA ILE A 781 -31.22 48.45 -11.69
C ILE A 781 -32.05 47.18 -11.44
N SER A 782 -32.58 47.00 -10.22
CA SER A 782 -33.50 45.89 -9.87
C SER A 782 -34.75 45.89 -10.76
N LYS A 783 -35.37 47.06 -10.99
CA LYS A 783 -36.53 47.17 -11.89
C LYS A 783 -36.19 46.93 -13.36
N ARG A 784 -35.02 47.41 -13.84
CA ARG A 784 -34.56 47.14 -15.21
C ARG A 784 -34.20 45.67 -15.42
N MET A 785 -33.70 44.97 -14.39
CA MET A 785 -33.41 43.54 -14.45
C MET A 785 -34.68 42.70 -14.38
N GLU A 786 -35.67 43.07 -13.56
CA GLU A 786 -37.01 42.44 -13.59
C GLU A 786 -37.73 42.64 -14.94
N GLU A 787 -37.58 43.80 -15.59
CA GLU A 787 -38.15 44.03 -16.94
C GLU A 787 -37.43 43.20 -18.03
N TYR A 788 -36.13 42.94 -17.87
CA TYR A 788 -35.33 42.11 -18.79
C TYR A 788 -35.55 40.60 -18.58
N GLU A 789 -35.68 40.15 -17.33
CA GLU A 789 -36.07 38.77 -16.99
C GLU A 789 -37.49 38.45 -17.47
N ASN A 790 -38.44 39.39 -17.32
CA ASN A 790 -39.81 39.23 -17.81
C ASN A 790 -39.92 39.19 -19.36
N THR A 791 -38.95 39.77 -20.08
CA THR A 791 -38.89 39.67 -21.55
C THR A 791 -38.23 38.37 -22.01
N THR A 792 -37.23 37.87 -21.26
CA THR A 792 -36.52 36.62 -21.56
C THR A 792 -37.37 35.39 -21.19
N MET A 793 -38.11 35.44 -20.08
CA MET A 793 -39.04 34.38 -19.64
C MET A 793 -40.23 34.18 -20.60
N LYS A 794 -40.57 35.17 -21.43
CA LYS A 794 -41.60 35.02 -22.48
C LYS A 794 -41.12 34.22 -23.70
N GLN A 795 -39.82 33.93 -23.82
CA GLN A 795 -39.26 33.12 -24.91
C GLN A 795 -38.91 31.68 -24.50
N GLU A 796 -38.93 31.32 -23.21
CA GLU A 796 -38.56 29.98 -22.72
C GLU A 796 -39.70 29.20 -22.03
N GLU A 797 -40.97 29.51 -22.32
CA GLU A 797 -42.12 28.79 -21.72
C GLU A 797 -42.43 27.41 -22.33
N ASP A 798 -41.65 26.93 -23.32
CA ASP A 798 -41.87 25.62 -23.98
C ASP A 798 -40.86 24.52 -23.57
N SER A 799 -40.34 24.56 -22.33
CA SER A 799 -39.57 23.45 -21.77
C SER A 799 -40.40 22.54 -20.85
N THR A 800 -40.70 21.34 -21.36
CA THR A 800 -41.43 20.25 -20.69
C THR A 800 -40.83 19.85 -19.33
N LEU A 801 -39.56 20.16 -19.09
CA LEU A 801 -38.82 19.83 -17.86
C LEU A 801 -39.28 20.65 -16.64
N ILE A 802 -39.70 21.91 -16.84
CA ILE A 802 -40.11 22.81 -15.75
C ILE A 802 -41.51 22.46 -15.21
N LYS A 803 -42.40 21.99 -16.08
CA LYS A 803 -43.74 21.50 -15.69
C LYS A 803 -43.65 20.25 -14.80
N THR A 804 -42.77 19.30 -15.13
CA THR A 804 -42.54 18.09 -14.34
C THR A 804 -41.95 18.41 -12.96
N ARG A 805 -41.06 19.40 -12.88
CA ARG A 805 -40.42 19.83 -11.62
C ARG A 805 -41.38 20.53 -10.67
N LYS A 806 -42.33 21.33 -11.19
CA LYS A 806 -43.40 21.96 -10.38
C LYS A 806 -44.41 20.96 -9.84
N ALA A 807 -44.76 19.92 -10.61
CA ALA A 807 -45.67 18.86 -10.15
C ALA A 807 -45.07 18.06 -8.97
N PHE A 808 -43.76 17.78 -9.01
CA PHE A 808 -43.05 17.06 -7.95
C PHE A 808 -42.97 17.84 -6.62
N ILE A 809 -42.75 19.16 -6.69
CA ILE A 809 -42.70 20.04 -5.51
C ILE A 809 -44.08 20.18 -4.84
N ILE A 810 -45.17 20.12 -5.60
CA ILE A 810 -46.53 20.18 -5.07
C ILE A 810 -46.90 18.91 -4.30
N GLU A 811 -46.45 17.73 -4.75
CA GLU A 811 -46.67 16.48 -4.01
C GLU A 811 -45.85 16.41 -2.71
N LEU A 812 -44.60 16.86 -2.71
CA LEU A 812 -43.78 16.95 -1.49
C LEU A 812 -44.39 17.86 -0.41
N ARG A 813 -45.15 18.88 -0.82
CA ARG A 813 -45.87 19.77 0.11
C ARG A 813 -47.10 19.12 0.73
N LYS A 814 -47.72 18.12 0.10
CA LYS A 814 -48.84 17.37 0.70
C LYS A 814 -48.35 16.40 1.77
N ILE A 815 -47.17 15.80 1.59
CA ILE A 815 -46.57 14.85 2.55
C ILE A 815 -46.18 15.54 3.86
N LYS A 816 -45.86 16.84 3.85
CA LYS A 816 -45.49 17.61 5.05
C LYS A 816 -46.66 18.11 5.91
N VAL A 817 -47.92 17.82 5.55
CA VAL A 817 -49.11 18.38 6.24
C VAL A 817 -49.73 17.43 7.28
N GLU A 818 -49.35 16.15 7.35
CA GLU A 818 -49.93 15.19 8.30
C GLU A 818 -49.31 15.17 9.71
N ASP A 819 -48.20 15.87 9.98
CA ASP A 819 -47.55 15.92 11.31
C ASP A 819 -48.13 16.98 12.29
N LYS A 820 -49.33 17.51 12.02
CA LYS A 820 -50.04 18.41 12.94
C LYS A 820 -51.43 17.91 13.33
N MET A 821 -51.51 16.81 14.08
CA MET A 821 -52.62 16.57 15.02
C MET A 821 -52.08 15.92 16.31
N GLY A 822 -52.25 16.62 17.43
CA GLY A 822 -51.57 16.31 18.69
C GLY A 822 -52.14 15.15 19.51
N VAL A 823 -51.25 14.50 20.28
CA VAL A 823 -51.56 13.64 21.44
C VAL A 823 -50.52 13.91 22.53
N ARG A 824 -50.98 14.08 23.78
CA ARG A 824 -50.20 14.42 25.00
C ARG A 824 -49.42 13.20 25.55
N TYR A 825 -48.25 13.44 26.13
CA TYR A 825 -47.64 12.55 27.15
C TYR A 825 -47.50 13.26 28.52
N PRO A 826 -47.54 12.52 29.66
CA PRO A 826 -47.60 13.07 31.02
C PRO A 826 -46.23 13.49 31.58
N LYS A 827 -46.26 14.47 32.50
CA LYS A 827 -45.13 14.92 33.33
C LYS A 827 -44.58 13.80 34.23
N MET A 828 -43.33 13.43 34.06
CA MET A 828 -42.36 13.05 35.11
C MET A 828 -40.99 12.88 34.41
N TRP A 829 -39.89 13.12 35.13
CA TRP A 829 -38.50 13.15 34.66
C TRP A 829 -38.02 14.50 34.08
N VAL A 830 -38.17 15.55 34.88
CA VAL A 830 -37.19 16.65 34.95
C VAL A 830 -36.63 16.63 36.36
N ARG A 831 -35.47 15.97 36.53
CA ARG A 831 -34.46 16.14 37.58
C ARG A 831 -33.45 14.99 37.42
N GLU A 832 -32.17 15.32 37.60
CA GLU A 832 -30.99 14.43 37.47
C GLU A 832 -30.38 14.33 36.05
N ALA A 833 -29.83 15.45 35.59
CA ALA A 833 -28.74 15.47 34.60
C ALA A 833 -27.71 16.56 34.97
N ASN A 834 -27.41 16.66 36.27
CA ASN A 834 -26.28 17.43 36.81
C ASN A 834 -25.50 16.48 37.73
N ASP A 835 -24.74 15.54 37.17
CA ASP A 835 -23.52 15.02 37.79
C ASP A 835 -22.79 14.07 36.83
N GLU A 836 -21.61 14.48 36.38
CA GLU A 836 -20.79 13.82 35.36
C GLU A 836 -19.90 12.67 35.89
N THR A 837 -20.12 12.18 37.11
CA THR A 837 -19.10 11.35 37.79
C THR A 837 -19.50 9.90 38.08
N ASN A 838 -20.55 9.33 37.44
CA ASN A 838 -20.96 7.94 37.73
C ASN A 838 -21.36 7.06 36.53
N ALA A 839 -21.13 7.47 35.28
CA ALA A 839 -21.39 6.62 34.11
C ALA A 839 -20.25 5.62 33.78
N PHE A 840 -19.23 5.50 34.64
CA PHE A 840 -18.08 4.60 34.40
C PHE A 840 -18.17 3.24 35.11
N GLN A 841 -19.30 2.89 35.76
CA GLN A 841 -19.44 1.61 36.47
C GLN A 841 -20.68 0.76 36.19
N MET A 842 -21.48 1.03 35.15
CA MET A 842 -22.66 0.21 34.83
C MET A 842 -22.60 -0.42 33.44
N GLY A 843 -21.43 -0.98 33.11
CA GLY A 843 -21.15 -1.75 31.89
C GLY A 843 -20.65 -3.17 32.16
N ARG A 844 -20.92 -3.74 33.34
CA ARG A 844 -20.70 -5.16 33.61
C ARG A 844 -21.96 -5.75 34.23
N ARG A 845 -22.48 -6.79 33.55
CA ARG A 845 -23.65 -7.63 33.86
C ARG A 845 -24.99 -7.12 33.30
N ILE A 846 -25.44 -7.71 32.19
CA ILE A 846 -26.45 -8.80 32.17
C ILE A 846 -26.66 -9.20 30.70
N SER A 847 -26.23 -10.42 30.38
CA SER A 847 -26.70 -11.21 29.26
C SER A 847 -28.04 -11.88 29.62
N SER A 848 -28.81 -12.25 28.59
CA SER A 848 -29.83 -13.32 28.49
C SER A 848 -31.30 -12.91 28.36
N ASP A 849 -31.89 -13.42 27.27
CA ASP A 849 -33.28 -13.84 27.05
C ASP A 849 -34.45 -12.83 27.07
N LYS A 850 -34.84 -12.41 25.85
CA LYS A 850 -36.18 -12.61 25.23
C LYS A 850 -36.34 -11.64 24.06
N GLY A 851 -36.12 -12.11 22.84
CA GLY A 851 -36.16 -11.29 21.63
C GLY A 851 -36.75 -12.02 20.43
N GLU A 852 -37.95 -12.59 20.56
CA GLU A 852 -38.63 -13.24 19.42
C GLU A 852 -40.07 -12.80 19.14
N GLU A 853 -40.70 -11.95 19.96
CA GLU A 853 -42.11 -11.58 19.72
C GLU A 853 -42.32 -10.18 19.10
N VAL A 854 -41.29 -9.32 19.05
CA VAL A 854 -41.39 -7.97 18.46
C VAL A 854 -41.02 -7.94 16.96
N ARG A 855 -40.54 -9.05 16.40
CA ARG A 855 -40.10 -9.13 14.99
C ARG A 855 -41.19 -9.46 13.97
N LYS A 856 -42.40 -9.84 14.38
CA LYS A 856 -43.47 -10.24 13.44
C LYS A 856 -44.43 -9.12 13.03
N ASP A 857 -44.66 -8.10 13.87
CA ASP A 857 -45.64 -7.04 13.56
C ASP A 857 -45.08 -5.86 12.74
N LEU A 858 -43.76 -5.62 12.80
CA LEU A 858 -43.12 -4.57 11.98
C LEU A 858 -42.85 -5.01 10.53
N GLY A 859 -42.86 -6.32 10.25
CA GLY A 859 -42.60 -6.86 8.91
C GLY A 859 -43.79 -6.80 7.95
N HIS A 860 -45.02 -6.65 8.45
CA HIS A 860 -46.23 -6.66 7.63
C HIS A 860 -46.70 -5.27 7.19
N LYS A 861 -46.39 -4.21 7.96
CA LYS A 861 -46.75 -2.82 7.59
C LYS A 861 -45.76 -2.15 6.63
N SER A 862 -44.48 -2.56 6.60
CA SER A 862 -43.49 -2.00 5.66
C SER A 862 -43.67 -2.50 4.21
N LYS A 863 -44.10 -3.75 4.02
CA LYS A 863 -44.29 -4.35 2.69
C LYS A 863 -45.47 -3.78 1.89
N SER A 864 -46.50 -3.24 2.57
CA SER A 864 -47.65 -2.59 1.91
C SER A 864 -47.31 -1.21 1.35
N LEU A 865 -46.43 -0.47 2.05
CA LEU A 865 -46.03 0.89 1.66
C LEU A 865 -45.02 0.87 0.50
N VAL A 866 -44.04 -0.03 0.56
CA VAL A 866 -43.02 -0.20 -0.49
C VAL A 866 -43.65 -0.66 -1.81
N ARG A 867 -44.68 -1.51 -1.77
CA ARG A 867 -45.38 -1.99 -2.97
C ARG A 867 -46.17 -0.88 -3.70
N LYS A 868 -46.79 0.04 -2.96
CA LYS A 868 -47.50 1.20 -3.55
C LYS A 868 -46.56 2.22 -4.18
N VAL A 869 -45.35 2.39 -3.63
CA VAL A 869 -44.32 3.27 -4.20
C VAL A 869 -43.71 2.65 -5.47
N TYR A 870 -43.50 1.33 -5.48
CA TYR A 870 -42.94 0.60 -6.61
C TYR A 870 -43.89 0.53 -7.82
N GLU A 871 -45.20 0.38 -7.59
CA GLU A 871 -46.22 0.34 -8.65
C GLU A 871 -46.49 1.73 -9.30
N HIS A 872 -46.11 2.83 -8.64
CA HIS A 872 -46.21 4.19 -9.21
C HIS A 872 -44.91 4.64 -9.92
N ALA A 873 -43.74 4.16 -9.47
CA ALA A 873 -42.44 4.49 -10.04
C ALA A 873 -42.08 3.69 -11.32
N SER A 874 -42.71 2.53 -11.53
CA SER A 874 -42.47 1.65 -12.68
C SER A 874 -43.12 2.12 -14.00
N GLY A 875 -43.93 3.19 -13.97
CA GLY A 875 -44.55 3.77 -15.17
C GLY A 875 -43.75 4.85 -15.90
N ILE A 876 -42.60 5.30 -15.37
CA ILE A 876 -41.88 6.49 -15.87
C ILE A 876 -40.37 6.23 -16.08
N ALA A 877 -39.96 4.97 -16.26
CA ALA A 877 -38.55 4.63 -16.49
C ALA A 877 -38.31 4.13 -17.93
N VAL A 878 -37.92 5.03 -18.83
CA VAL A 878 -37.03 4.68 -19.95
C VAL A 878 -35.90 5.71 -20.01
N GLY A 879 -34.72 5.27 -19.56
CA GLY A 879 -33.44 5.91 -19.81
C GLY A 879 -33.01 6.97 -18.79
N LEU A 880 -32.37 6.55 -17.69
CA LEU A 880 -31.27 7.21 -16.97
C LEU A 880 -30.83 6.32 -15.77
N PRO A 881 -29.55 6.31 -15.34
CA PRO A 881 -29.06 5.43 -14.27
C PRO A 881 -29.44 5.93 -12.86
N ASP A 882 -30.13 5.05 -12.12
CA ASP A 882 -30.28 4.86 -10.67
C ASP A 882 -30.05 6.04 -9.66
N PRO A 883 -31.10 6.61 -9.01
CA PRO A 883 -30.97 7.70 -8.04
C PRO A 883 -30.81 7.30 -6.56
N PHE A 884 -30.76 6.02 -6.19
CA PHE A 884 -30.85 5.62 -4.77
C PHE A 884 -29.56 5.64 -3.94
N HIS A 885 -28.45 6.17 -4.49
CA HIS A 885 -27.18 6.26 -3.75
C HIS A 885 -26.92 7.60 -3.04
N ALA A 886 -27.78 8.61 -3.21
CA ALA A 886 -27.53 9.97 -2.70
C ALA A 886 -28.27 10.32 -1.39
N LEU A 887 -29.17 9.47 -0.87
CA LEU A 887 -30.03 9.80 0.29
C LEU A 887 -29.64 9.14 1.62
N PHE A 888 -28.46 8.52 1.69
CA PHE A 888 -27.92 7.96 2.93
C PHE A 888 -26.59 8.63 3.39
N LYS A 889 -26.22 9.79 2.81
CA LYS A 889 -24.92 10.44 3.07
C LYS A 889 -24.98 11.85 3.67
N THR A 890 -26.12 12.29 4.19
CA THR A 890 -26.22 13.61 4.84
C THR A 890 -26.85 13.48 6.22
N GLY A 891 -26.01 13.41 7.27
CA GLY A 891 -26.45 13.56 8.65
C GLY A 891 -25.58 12.80 9.65
N LEU A 892 -24.75 13.54 10.39
CA LEU A 892 -23.90 13.20 11.56
C LEU A 892 -22.39 13.09 11.28
N TRP A 893 -21.69 14.23 11.15
CA TRP A 893 -20.24 14.31 11.37
C TRP A 893 -19.85 15.70 11.91
N VAL A 894 -20.06 15.94 13.20
CA VAL A 894 -19.23 16.84 14.02
C VAL A 894 -19.11 16.19 15.40
N SER A 895 -17.87 16.00 15.85
CA SER A 895 -17.39 15.14 16.95
C SER A 895 -16.94 13.78 16.45
N TRP A 896 -15.63 13.65 16.28
CA TRP A 896 -14.75 12.49 16.54
C TRP A 896 -13.32 12.91 16.16
N LYS A 897 -12.69 13.70 17.03
CA LYS A 897 -11.23 13.84 17.13
C LYS A 897 -10.81 13.32 18.50
N LEU A 898 -10.92 11.99 18.67
CA LEU A 898 -10.31 11.22 19.76
C LEU A 898 -10.11 9.79 19.25
N GLN A 899 -9.20 9.63 18.29
CA GLN A 899 -8.47 8.37 18.08
C GLN A 899 -6.99 8.73 17.90
N GLY A 900 -6.39 9.05 19.05
CA GLY A 900 -4.96 9.28 19.25
C GLY A 900 -4.59 9.07 20.71
N ALA A 901 -5.37 8.26 21.43
CA ALA A 901 -5.12 7.83 22.81
C ALA A 901 -5.37 6.31 22.88
N PHE A 902 -4.51 5.58 22.19
CA PHE A 902 -4.14 4.20 22.52
C PHE A 902 -2.64 4.10 22.29
N LEU A 903 -1.90 4.69 23.21
CA LEU A 903 -0.57 4.29 23.66
C LEU A 903 -0.66 4.14 25.17
#